data_AF-A0AAU5ZTW2-F1
#
_entry.id   AF-A0AAU5ZTW2-F1
#
_cell.length_a   1.000
_cell.length_b   1.000
_cell.length_c   1.000
_cell.angle_alpha   90.00
_cell.angle_beta   90.00
_cell.angle_gamma   90.00
#
_symmetry.space_group_name_H-M   'P 1'
#
loop_
_entity.id
_entity.type
_entity.pdbx_description
1 polymer ?
#
loop_
_entity_poly.entity_id
_entity_poly.type
_entity_poly.pdbx_seq_one_letter_code
_entity_poly.pdbx_strand_id
1 'polypeptide(L)'
;MREVNEDAPAYAGQRATAETIERGDGGGLSVDALLAKVRTATASTPNGTDVASPAAVVPDAVLDVGLNVGLNVGPDVEGLAAAIAAAAGRHLPEGHLSPDADFFDAGGTSVGAVELVATLEDELGIEIALDDVFTDARPTSLAHRWLSTAGTRPAPAPGVLPAPASRTPRTPVTPAPYSTARPEDLEQILEDLALADRLPWTGDPEPVPPRRILLTGATGFLGSHILLDLLRHSDAHVYCLVRAADEEAAVERLGEALKSYELPWSSEVRRRVTVLPGDIRRPQLGLSDELWTTLTHELDSVVGVAAAVDFLRGYQSLRQSNVIGSLTLAELAATGRPKPLHHISSIAVFNEVGITAMGEDDPLAHVDRLVAGYDQTKWAAEVALRRARDHGLIVTALRPGGIGGHTRTGAYNPQDLSSGLISAFGRFRTVPAFNHLNAAPVDWVSRVAVAVICEPDAWGYDYNLTGVPNTLDDVVRDMALGGMHVRVQDWDEWRTHALARLDAEPVPELAFLARVLQSPTALKLCEATLKGPAAAAERTAALVEALGLRPAARYDAQAQLRTFERLAEDGLARLPHKDDQPYLWFSETTEGGVGPVGAPADTPCSMALTLSLASMYQLVKERRVDVTGELACAAVHSEPLVVERGDVWIRPEEGIPQRHGTRHRLLSYRLMLRDADGGRWWLEGHKYARARRDVWRQTRALTVEIGREGAPAALAGELVVPADSYLRDQIDGIKVDPRLTSQEKRAAKLTWLAWFGLEMGRGLLGPFARAAADLLDLRRTPTPSEHHR
;
A
#
# COMPACT_ATOMS: atom_id res chain seq x y z
N MET A 1 5.75 8.99 -30.47
CA MET A 1 6.08 9.32 -29.07
C MET A 1 7.48 9.93 -28.97
N ARG A 2 8.38 9.60 -29.91
CA ARG A 2 9.71 10.22 -30.04
C ARG A 2 9.70 11.76 -30.02
N GLU A 3 8.81 12.42 -30.77
CA GLU A 3 8.65 13.89 -30.74
C GLU A 3 8.24 14.39 -29.34
N VAL A 4 7.39 13.68 -28.59
CA VAL A 4 7.02 14.09 -27.22
C VAL A 4 8.22 14.03 -26.26
N ASN A 5 9.12 13.06 -26.49
CA ASN A 5 10.33 12.90 -25.70
C ASN A 5 11.48 13.85 -26.14
N GLU A 6 11.53 14.24 -27.42
CA GLU A 6 12.55 15.11 -28.02
C GLU A 6 12.15 16.62 -28.02
N ASP A 7 10.89 16.97 -28.27
CA ASP A 7 10.31 18.34 -28.25
C ASP A 7 9.95 18.83 -26.85
N ALA A 8 10.68 18.35 -25.85
CA ALA A 8 10.69 18.93 -24.52
C ALA A 8 11.96 19.82 -24.41
N PRO A 9 12.01 21.01 -25.05
CA PRO A 9 13.23 21.81 -25.22
C PRO A 9 13.83 22.35 -23.92
N ALA A 10 13.22 22.10 -22.76
CA ALA A 10 13.75 22.42 -21.43
C ALA A 10 14.58 21.29 -20.79
N TYR A 11 14.41 20.03 -21.24
CA TYR A 11 14.76 18.87 -20.41
C TYR A 11 16.11 18.21 -20.74
N ALA A 12 16.60 18.29 -21.99
CA ALA A 12 17.91 17.72 -22.35
C ALA A 12 19.06 18.40 -21.58
N GLY A 13 18.99 19.73 -21.40
CA GLY A 13 19.94 20.49 -20.60
C GLY A 13 19.81 20.22 -19.10
N GLN A 14 18.59 20.04 -18.58
CA GLN A 14 18.34 19.71 -17.18
C GLN A 14 18.80 18.29 -16.84
N ARG A 15 18.50 17.29 -17.68
CA ARG A 15 18.98 15.90 -17.52
C ARG A 15 20.49 15.83 -17.57
N ALA A 16 21.13 16.45 -18.57
CA ALA A 16 22.59 16.48 -18.63
C ALA A 16 23.20 17.18 -17.41
N THR A 17 22.56 18.24 -16.90
CA THR A 17 23.01 18.94 -15.68
C THR A 17 22.81 18.09 -14.42
N ALA A 18 21.66 17.42 -14.28
CA ALA A 18 21.35 16.52 -13.19
C ALA A 18 22.33 15.34 -13.15
N GLU A 19 22.54 14.66 -14.28
CA GLU A 19 23.51 13.57 -14.40
C GLU A 19 24.95 14.08 -14.16
N THR A 20 25.28 15.33 -14.51
CA THR A 20 26.58 15.96 -14.19
C THR A 20 26.73 16.26 -12.69
N ILE A 21 25.64 16.66 -12.01
CA ILE A 21 25.62 16.88 -10.56
C ILE A 21 25.75 15.54 -9.81
N GLU A 22 25.07 14.50 -10.29
CA GLU A 22 25.18 13.13 -9.79
C GLU A 22 26.60 12.57 -9.95
N ARG A 23 27.29 12.93 -11.05
CA ARG A 23 28.70 12.61 -11.30
C ARG A 23 29.69 13.46 -10.49
N GLY A 24 29.26 14.57 -9.88
CA GLY A 24 30.09 15.42 -9.01
C GLY A 24 30.84 16.56 -9.72
N ASP A 25 30.49 16.89 -10.96
CA ASP A 25 31.19 17.90 -11.78
C ASP A 25 30.53 19.31 -11.73
N GLY A 26 29.30 19.39 -11.23
CA GLY A 26 28.44 20.59 -11.26
C GLY A 26 28.33 21.42 -9.98
N GLY A 27 29.31 21.34 -9.06
CA GLY A 27 29.31 22.11 -7.80
C GLY A 27 28.79 21.38 -6.56
N GLY A 28 28.36 20.12 -6.71
CA GLY A 28 28.40 19.13 -5.62
C GLY A 28 29.86 18.76 -5.32
N LEU A 29 30.16 18.30 -4.10
CA LEU A 29 31.51 17.83 -3.78
C LEU A 29 31.86 16.68 -4.73
N SER A 30 32.92 16.86 -5.54
CA SER A 30 33.45 15.79 -6.39
C SER A 30 33.76 14.54 -5.56
N VAL A 31 33.78 13.36 -6.18
CA VAL A 31 34.17 12.10 -5.52
C VAL A 31 35.50 12.26 -4.75
N ASP A 32 36.46 12.98 -5.34
CA ASP A 32 37.73 13.34 -4.69
C ASP A 32 37.55 14.26 -3.47
N ALA A 33 36.62 15.23 -3.53
CA ALA A 33 36.31 16.14 -2.44
C ALA A 33 35.51 15.46 -1.30
N LEU A 34 34.70 14.45 -1.63
CA LEU A 34 34.00 13.58 -0.67
C LEU A 34 35.01 12.70 0.08
N LEU A 35 35.93 12.06 -0.66
CA LEU A 35 37.04 11.27 -0.12
C LEU A 35 37.96 12.12 0.77
N ALA A 36 38.24 13.36 0.38
CA ALA A 36 39.03 14.29 1.20
C ALA A 36 38.32 14.66 2.51
N LYS A 37 36.99 14.79 2.52
CA LYS A 37 36.21 15.08 3.73
C LYS A 37 36.10 13.88 4.67
N VAL A 38 35.93 12.66 4.16
CA VAL A 38 35.92 11.44 4.98
C VAL A 38 37.30 11.19 5.60
N ARG A 39 38.39 11.42 4.85
CA ARG A 39 39.78 11.28 5.35
C ARG A 39 40.19 12.37 6.35
N THR A 40 39.59 13.55 6.29
CA THR A 40 39.88 14.64 7.26
C THR A 40 39.06 14.51 8.53
N ALA A 41 37.87 13.90 8.49
CA ALA A 41 37.06 13.62 9.66
C ALA A 41 37.68 12.55 10.60
N THR A 42 38.47 11.61 10.05
CA THR A 42 39.19 10.59 10.83
C THR A 42 40.54 11.07 11.37
N ALA A 43 41.04 12.24 10.94
CA ALA A 43 42.39 12.71 11.25
C ALA A 43 42.48 13.87 12.26
N SER A 44 41.39 14.26 12.93
CA SER A 44 41.40 15.37 13.88
C SER A 44 41.47 14.92 15.35
N THR A 45 42.67 14.60 15.82
CA THR A 45 43.06 14.78 17.24
C THR A 45 44.35 15.59 17.27
N PRO A 46 44.42 16.72 17.99
CA PRO A 46 45.60 17.56 17.97
C PRO A 46 46.72 17.02 18.87
N ASN A 47 47.94 17.12 18.34
CA ASN A 47 49.22 16.74 18.92
C ASN A 47 49.46 17.22 20.37
N GLY A 48 50.06 16.33 21.16
CA GLY A 48 50.91 16.65 22.31
C GLY A 48 52.32 16.13 22.06
N THR A 49 53.30 17.01 22.23
CA THR A 49 54.71 16.97 21.85
C THR A 49 55.61 15.94 22.55
N ASP A 50 56.57 15.43 21.78
CA ASP A 50 58.03 15.35 22.04
C ASP A 50 58.73 14.11 22.63
N VAL A 51 59.78 13.71 21.87
CA VAL A 51 61.13 13.18 22.24
C VAL A 51 61.43 11.66 22.08
N ALA A 52 62.30 11.41 21.09
CA ALA A 52 63.42 10.45 20.96
C ALA A 52 63.22 8.91 20.96
N SER A 53 63.71 8.32 19.86
CA SER A 53 64.17 6.93 19.63
C SER A 53 65.45 6.57 20.44
N PRO A 54 66.02 5.33 20.38
CA PRO A 54 65.51 4.05 19.87
C PRO A 54 65.88 2.80 20.75
N ALA A 55 65.50 1.62 20.24
CA ALA A 55 66.21 0.33 20.30
C ALA A 55 65.97 -0.66 21.47
N ALA A 56 65.37 -1.80 21.05
CA ALA A 56 65.83 -3.18 21.25
C ALA A 56 65.83 -3.84 22.64
N VAL A 57 65.68 -5.18 22.55
CA VAL A 57 66.10 -6.25 23.47
C VAL A 57 64.96 -6.94 24.23
N VAL A 58 64.57 -8.10 23.67
CA VAL A 58 64.06 -9.31 24.35
C VAL A 58 65.25 -9.88 25.17
N PRO A 59 65.09 -10.37 26.43
CA PRO A 59 64.89 -11.82 26.58
C PRO A 59 64.15 -12.34 27.82
N ASP A 60 63.59 -13.53 27.59
CA ASP A 60 63.60 -14.74 28.41
C ASP A 60 62.84 -14.87 29.74
N ALA A 61 61.96 -15.88 29.68
CA ALA A 61 61.78 -16.98 30.64
C ALA A 61 61.19 -16.62 32.01
N VAL A 62 60.22 -17.35 32.55
CA VAL A 62 60.31 -18.79 32.86
C VAL A 62 58.88 -19.35 32.98
N LEU A 63 58.70 -20.55 32.43
CA LEU A 63 57.57 -21.46 32.64
C LEU A 63 57.47 -21.87 34.11
N ASP A 64 56.30 -21.72 34.74
CA ASP A 64 55.84 -22.71 35.71
C ASP A 64 54.31 -22.88 35.70
N VAL A 65 53.91 -24.10 36.02
CA VAL A 65 52.74 -24.83 35.53
C VAL A 65 51.51 -24.60 36.40
N GLY A 66 50.36 -24.36 35.76
CA GLY A 66 49.05 -24.36 36.42
C GLY A 66 47.93 -24.51 35.40
N LEU A 67 47.56 -25.76 35.12
CA LEU A 67 46.41 -26.12 34.30
C LEU A 67 45.13 -25.48 34.87
N ASN A 68 44.68 -24.42 34.21
CA ASN A 68 43.28 -24.03 34.23
C ASN A 68 42.89 -23.76 32.77
N VAL A 69 41.96 -24.55 32.25
CA VAL A 69 41.44 -24.43 30.89
C VAL A 69 40.58 -23.17 30.84
N GLY A 70 41.23 -22.02 30.71
CA GLY A 70 40.64 -20.79 30.21
C GLY A 70 40.92 -20.74 28.72
N LEU A 71 39.87 -20.70 27.90
CA LEU A 71 39.97 -20.22 26.53
C LEU A 71 40.43 -18.76 26.57
N ASN A 72 41.75 -18.57 26.64
CA ASN A 72 42.39 -17.28 26.48
C ASN A 72 42.84 -17.20 25.02
N VAL A 73 41.87 -16.98 24.15
CA VAL A 73 42.09 -16.60 22.74
C VAL A 73 41.68 -15.14 22.68
N GLY A 74 42.65 -14.23 22.51
CA GLY A 74 42.32 -12.84 22.16
C GLY A 74 41.44 -12.88 20.89
N PRO A 75 40.37 -12.07 20.80
CA PRO A 75 39.34 -12.33 19.81
C PRO A 75 39.86 -12.04 18.41
N ASP A 76 40.26 -13.09 17.72
CA ASP A 76 40.42 -13.07 16.28
C ASP A 76 39.02 -12.90 15.67
N VAL A 77 38.90 -11.92 14.76
CA VAL A 77 37.64 -11.61 14.08
C VAL A 77 37.11 -12.87 13.38
N GLU A 78 38.00 -13.69 12.81
CA GLU A 78 37.62 -14.94 12.14
C GLU A 78 36.97 -15.93 13.11
N GLY A 79 37.57 -16.09 14.31
CA GLY A 79 37.04 -16.97 15.35
C GLY A 79 35.69 -16.49 15.90
N LEU A 80 35.54 -15.18 16.09
CA LEU A 80 34.30 -14.56 16.54
C LEU A 80 33.20 -14.66 15.46
N ALA A 81 33.55 -14.39 14.20
CA ALA A 81 32.64 -14.51 13.07
C ALA A 81 32.16 -15.95 12.89
N ALA A 82 33.04 -16.95 13.05
CA ALA A 82 32.64 -18.36 13.01
C ALA A 82 31.67 -18.73 14.14
N ALA A 83 31.87 -18.19 15.35
CA ALA A 83 30.96 -18.41 16.48
C ALA A 83 29.59 -17.75 16.23
N ILE A 84 29.57 -16.51 15.74
CA ILE A 84 28.34 -15.79 15.36
C ILE A 84 27.62 -16.55 14.23
N ALA A 85 28.35 -17.04 13.22
CA ALA A 85 27.79 -17.81 12.10
C ALA A 85 27.13 -19.12 12.58
N ALA A 86 27.75 -19.81 13.53
CA ALA A 86 27.19 -21.02 14.13
C ALA A 86 25.93 -20.75 14.96
N ALA A 87 25.87 -19.61 15.66
CA ALA A 87 24.66 -19.18 16.38
C ALA A 87 23.54 -18.80 15.41
N ALA A 88 23.86 -18.00 14.39
CA ALA A 88 22.91 -17.56 13.36
C ALA A 88 22.33 -18.73 12.55
N GLY A 89 23.14 -19.75 12.24
CA GLY A 89 22.71 -20.95 11.52
C GLY A 89 21.51 -21.65 12.17
N ARG A 90 21.38 -21.61 13.51
CA ARG A 90 20.28 -22.28 14.24
C ARG A 90 18.91 -21.65 13.98
N HIS A 91 18.88 -20.40 13.52
CA HIS A 91 17.68 -19.63 13.24
C HIS A 91 17.35 -19.58 11.74
N LEU A 92 18.05 -20.39 10.92
CA LEU A 92 17.90 -20.45 9.47
C LEU A 92 17.29 -21.79 9.02
N PRO A 93 16.53 -21.81 7.90
CA PRO A 93 15.96 -23.04 7.36
C PRO A 93 17.00 -24.12 7.02
N GLU A 94 18.17 -23.70 6.54
CA GLU A 94 19.27 -24.60 6.16
C GLU A 94 20.17 -25.00 7.34
N GLY A 95 19.94 -24.45 8.55
CA GLY A 95 20.69 -24.80 9.76
C GLY A 95 22.14 -24.32 9.81
N HIS A 96 22.61 -23.56 8.81
CA HIS A 96 23.99 -23.09 8.72
C HIS A 96 24.08 -21.71 8.04
N LEU A 97 25.13 -20.95 8.35
CA LEU A 97 25.44 -19.65 7.74
C LEU A 97 26.95 -19.55 7.49
N SER A 98 27.36 -19.01 6.34
CA SER A 98 28.77 -18.66 6.09
C SER A 98 29.13 -17.36 6.82
N PRO A 99 30.37 -17.17 7.31
CA PRO A 99 30.78 -15.94 7.97
C PRO A 99 30.55 -14.65 7.17
N ASP A 100 30.55 -14.74 5.83
CA ASP A 100 30.35 -13.60 4.93
C ASP A 100 28.95 -13.54 4.31
N ALA A 101 28.07 -14.49 4.63
CA ALA A 101 26.69 -14.49 4.17
C ALA A 101 25.81 -13.67 5.11
N ASP A 102 24.97 -12.79 4.53
CA ASP A 102 23.99 -12.05 5.30
C ASP A 102 22.86 -12.99 5.77
N PHE A 103 22.54 -12.93 7.06
CA PHE A 103 21.51 -13.76 7.70
C PHE A 103 20.15 -13.69 7.00
N PHE A 104 19.70 -12.50 6.58
CA PHE A 104 18.40 -12.33 5.93
C PHE A 104 18.42 -12.89 4.51
N ASP A 105 19.56 -12.79 3.82
CA ASP A 105 19.72 -13.42 2.52
C ASP A 105 19.71 -14.96 2.58
N ALA A 106 20.18 -15.54 3.69
CA ALA A 106 20.10 -16.96 3.95
C ALA A 106 18.71 -17.44 4.42
N GLY A 107 17.70 -16.55 4.45
CA GLY A 107 16.31 -16.88 4.82
C GLY A 107 15.96 -16.54 6.28
N GLY A 108 16.82 -15.81 6.98
CA GLY A 108 16.56 -15.31 8.32
C GLY A 108 15.36 -14.35 8.34
N THR A 109 14.60 -14.39 9.43
CA THR A 109 13.43 -13.53 9.64
C THR A 109 13.72 -12.47 10.69
N SER A 110 12.89 -11.42 10.77
CA SER A 110 13.02 -10.43 11.85
C SER A 110 12.88 -11.04 13.25
N VAL A 111 12.04 -12.08 13.41
CA VAL A 111 11.91 -12.81 14.68
C VAL A 111 13.20 -13.57 14.97
N GLY A 112 13.74 -14.27 13.96
CA GLY A 112 15.04 -14.93 14.06
C GLY A 112 16.19 -13.96 14.35
N ALA A 113 16.11 -12.69 13.91
CA ALA A 113 17.11 -11.68 14.25
C ALA A 113 17.05 -11.27 15.73
N VAL A 114 15.85 -11.17 16.32
CA VAL A 114 15.68 -10.92 17.76
C VAL A 114 16.19 -12.11 18.56
N GLU A 115 15.85 -13.33 18.15
CA GLU A 115 16.34 -14.57 18.76
C GLU A 115 17.86 -14.70 18.62
N LEU A 116 18.43 -14.26 17.49
CA LEU A 116 19.87 -14.21 17.28
C LEU A 116 20.53 -13.27 18.28
N VAL A 117 20.06 -12.02 18.41
CA VAL A 117 20.63 -11.07 19.39
C VAL A 117 20.62 -11.67 20.81
N ALA A 118 19.51 -12.27 21.23
CA ALA A 118 19.40 -12.94 22.52
C ALA A 118 20.41 -14.11 22.65
N THR A 119 20.55 -14.92 21.59
CA THR A 119 21.51 -16.05 21.56
C THR A 119 22.96 -15.56 21.67
N LEU A 120 23.30 -14.46 20.99
CA LEU A 120 24.64 -13.87 21.02
C LEU A 120 24.99 -13.33 22.41
N GLU A 121 24.03 -12.69 23.09
CA GLU A 121 24.19 -12.21 24.46
C GLU A 121 24.33 -13.37 25.45
N ASP A 122 23.40 -14.33 25.41
CA ASP A 122 23.33 -15.44 26.38
C ASP A 122 24.49 -16.45 26.25
N GLU A 123 24.87 -16.82 25.02
CA GLU A 123 25.85 -17.89 24.79
C GLU A 123 27.27 -17.37 24.56
N LEU A 124 27.42 -16.20 23.93
CA LEU A 124 28.72 -15.66 23.52
C LEU A 124 29.12 -14.41 24.32
N GLY A 125 28.24 -13.86 25.15
CA GLY A 125 28.48 -12.60 25.88
C GLY A 125 28.62 -11.38 24.95
N ILE A 126 28.06 -11.48 23.74
CA ILE A 126 28.16 -10.47 22.70
C ILE A 126 26.91 -9.59 22.77
N GLU A 127 27.04 -8.41 23.35
CA GLU A 127 26.00 -7.37 23.32
C GLU A 127 26.02 -6.65 21.95
N ILE A 128 25.05 -6.94 21.09
CA ILE A 128 24.84 -6.27 19.80
C ILE A 128 23.45 -5.64 19.77
N ALA A 129 23.32 -4.41 19.28
CA ALA A 129 22.02 -3.79 19.11
C ALA A 129 21.26 -4.45 17.94
N LEU A 130 19.95 -4.61 18.08
CA LEU A 130 19.12 -5.18 17.00
C LEU A 130 19.22 -4.38 15.69
N ASP A 131 19.36 -3.05 15.79
CA ASP A 131 19.57 -2.16 14.64
C ASP A 131 20.89 -2.47 13.89
N ASP A 132 21.92 -2.97 14.57
CA ASP A 132 23.18 -3.40 13.94
C ASP A 132 23.01 -4.69 13.14
N VAL A 133 22.18 -5.62 13.63
CA VAL A 133 21.84 -6.84 12.87
C VAL A 133 21.05 -6.49 11.63
N PHE A 134 20.01 -5.64 11.73
CA PHE A 134 19.24 -5.20 10.56
C PHE A 134 20.08 -4.42 9.54
N THR A 135 21.11 -3.75 10.02
CA THR A 135 22.06 -3.01 9.18
C THR A 135 22.86 -3.92 8.25
N ASP A 136 23.53 -4.90 8.83
CA ASP A 136 24.43 -5.83 8.16
C ASP A 136 24.57 -7.07 9.04
N ALA A 137 23.85 -8.13 8.66
CA ALA A 137 23.74 -9.33 9.47
C ALA A 137 24.83 -10.37 9.15
N ARG A 138 25.89 -9.98 8.44
CA ARG A 138 27.05 -10.85 8.20
C ARG A 138 27.78 -11.09 9.52
N PRO A 139 28.07 -12.36 9.87
CA PRO A 139 28.84 -12.67 11.08
C PRO A 139 30.19 -11.93 11.18
N THR A 140 30.89 -11.74 10.06
CA THR A 140 32.14 -10.95 10.02
C THR A 140 31.91 -9.48 10.36
N SER A 141 30.88 -8.85 9.79
CA SER A 141 30.52 -7.47 10.12
C SER A 141 30.13 -7.29 11.59
N LEU A 142 29.32 -8.21 12.13
CA LEU A 142 28.92 -8.20 13.54
C LEU A 142 30.12 -8.38 14.48
N ALA A 143 31.06 -9.28 14.13
CA ALA A 143 32.30 -9.47 14.87
C ALA A 143 33.15 -8.20 14.89
N HIS A 144 33.37 -7.56 13.73
CA HIS A 144 34.11 -6.30 13.64
C HIS A 144 33.47 -5.18 14.47
N ARG A 145 32.15 -5.02 14.38
CA ARG A 145 31.41 -4.01 15.15
C ARG A 145 31.59 -4.21 16.63
N TRP A 146 31.32 -5.41 17.14
CA TRP A 146 31.44 -5.71 18.55
C TRP A 146 32.86 -5.46 19.08
N LEU A 147 33.89 -5.86 18.33
CA LEU A 147 35.29 -5.62 18.70
C LEU A 147 35.67 -4.14 18.72
N SER A 148 35.14 -3.35 17.79
CA SER A 148 35.38 -1.90 17.76
C SER A 148 34.74 -1.17 18.96
N THR A 149 33.58 -1.65 19.42
CA THR A 149 32.86 -1.10 20.58
C THR A 149 33.38 -1.64 21.92
N ALA A 150 33.86 -2.88 21.96
CA ALA A 150 34.43 -3.49 23.17
C ALA A 150 35.70 -2.76 23.65
N GLY A 151 36.47 -2.16 22.73
CA GLY A 151 37.64 -1.34 23.05
C GLY A 151 37.35 0.05 23.62
N THR A 152 36.09 0.53 23.57
CA THR A 152 35.70 1.90 23.96
C THR A 152 34.80 1.97 25.20
N ARG A 153 34.50 0.85 25.87
CA ARG A 153 33.72 0.86 27.14
C ARG A 153 34.56 1.49 28.28
N PRO A 154 34.17 2.64 28.85
CA PRO A 154 34.77 3.10 30.09
C PRO A 154 34.41 2.11 31.19
N ALA A 155 35.38 1.72 32.02
CA ALA A 155 35.10 0.92 33.20
C ALA A 155 34.00 1.61 34.06
N PRO A 156 33.04 0.86 34.62
CA PRO A 156 31.99 1.45 35.44
C PRO A 156 32.63 2.10 36.66
N ALA A 157 32.57 3.43 36.73
CA ALA A 157 32.97 4.17 37.93
C ALA A 157 31.97 3.84 39.07
N PRO A 158 32.44 3.51 40.28
CA PRO A 158 31.56 3.12 41.36
C PRO A 158 30.78 4.33 41.88
N GLY A 159 29.45 4.21 41.86
CA GLY A 159 28.52 4.89 42.77
C GLY A 159 28.52 6.41 42.74
N VAL A 160 27.86 7.01 41.74
CA VAL A 160 27.30 8.37 41.87
C VAL A 160 25.85 8.34 41.43
N LEU A 161 24.93 8.62 42.36
CA LEU A 161 23.51 8.82 42.08
C LEU A 161 23.35 10.02 41.13
N PRO A 162 22.55 9.94 40.06
CA PRO A 162 22.33 11.07 39.18
C PRO A 162 21.47 12.12 39.91
N ALA A 163 22.04 13.32 40.10
CA ALA A 163 21.29 14.49 40.52
C ALA A 163 20.34 14.95 39.39
N PRO A 164 19.17 15.54 39.70
CA PRO A 164 18.24 16.00 38.69
C PRO A 164 18.86 17.12 37.84
N ALA A 165 19.01 16.86 36.54
CA ALA A 165 19.57 17.83 35.60
C ALA A 165 18.58 19.00 35.38
N SER A 166 18.98 20.17 35.85
CA SER A 166 18.33 21.46 35.58
C SER A 166 18.31 21.74 34.08
N ARG A 167 17.11 21.91 33.49
CA ARG A 167 16.91 22.36 32.11
C ARG A 167 17.37 23.81 31.95
N THR A 168 18.57 24.01 31.42
CA THR A 168 18.95 25.29 30.80
C THR A 168 18.36 25.35 29.38
N PRO A 169 17.91 26.53 28.90
CA PRO A 169 17.40 26.67 27.54
C PRO A 169 18.56 26.51 26.55
N ARG A 170 18.47 25.51 25.66
CA ARG A 170 19.36 25.41 24.50
C ARG A 170 19.06 26.57 23.56
N THR A 171 20.05 27.43 23.36
CA THR A 171 20.10 28.42 22.27
C THR A 171 19.90 27.71 20.92
N PRO A 172 19.26 28.34 19.91
CA PRO A 172 19.07 27.72 18.61
C PRO A 172 20.45 27.54 17.96
N VAL A 173 20.85 26.28 17.78
CA VAL A 173 22.02 25.93 16.98
C VAL A 173 21.56 25.94 15.53
N THR A 174 22.11 26.85 14.74
CA THR A 174 22.01 26.86 13.28
C THR A 174 22.49 25.51 12.73
N PRO A 175 21.72 24.77 11.91
CA PRO A 175 22.17 23.46 11.44
C PRO A 175 23.33 23.62 10.44
N ALA A 176 24.52 23.14 10.83
CA ALA A 176 25.62 22.87 9.91
C ALA A 176 25.34 21.58 9.11
N PRO A 177 25.89 21.41 7.89
CA PRO A 177 25.53 20.31 6.99
C PRO A 177 26.17 19.00 7.46
N TYR A 178 25.37 18.11 8.05
CA TYR A 178 25.80 16.77 8.44
C TYR A 178 25.22 15.74 7.46
N SER A 179 26.10 14.92 6.88
CA SER A 179 25.73 13.66 6.23
C SER A 179 24.89 12.82 7.20
N THR A 180 23.78 12.30 6.73
CA THR A 180 22.89 11.40 7.49
C THR A 180 23.11 9.94 7.11
N ALA A 181 23.71 9.67 5.95
CA ALA A 181 24.19 8.35 5.56
C ALA A 181 25.45 7.96 6.35
N ARG A 182 25.65 6.66 6.57
CA ARG A 182 26.84 6.14 7.23
C ARG A 182 28.03 6.17 6.27
N PRO A 183 29.26 6.49 6.75
CA PRO A 183 30.44 6.52 5.89
C PRO A 183 30.71 5.20 5.16
N GLU A 184 30.55 4.05 5.84
CA GLU A 184 30.72 2.72 5.26
C GLU A 184 29.74 2.43 4.11
N ASP A 185 28.47 2.83 4.28
CA ASP A 185 27.48 2.66 3.20
C ASP A 185 27.83 3.56 2.02
N LEU A 186 28.27 4.79 2.27
CA LEU A 186 28.65 5.73 1.23
C LEU A 186 29.84 5.24 0.40
N GLU A 187 30.87 4.71 1.07
CA GLU A 187 32.01 4.08 0.40
C GLU A 187 31.56 2.89 -0.46
N GLN A 188 30.74 1.99 0.11
CA GLN A 188 30.22 0.85 -0.64
C GLN A 188 29.36 1.26 -1.84
N ILE A 189 28.49 2.26 -1.68
CA ILE A 189 27.67 2.79 -2.78
C ILE A 189 28.57 3.25 -3.92
N LEU A 190 29.62 4.02 -3.63
CA LEU A 190 30.55 4.51 -4.64
C LEU A 190 31.28 3.37 -5.37
N GLU A 191 31.71 2.34 -4.65
CA GLU A 191 32.28 1.13 -5.25
C GLU A 191 31.28 0.43 -6.19
N ASP A 192 30.01 0.36 -5.78
CA ASP A 192 28.95 -0.28 -6.57
C ASP A 192 28.65 0.51 -7.85
N LEU A 193 28.66 1.85 -7.79
CA LEU A 193 28.53 2.70 -8.96
C LEU A 193 29.66 2.49 -9.97
N ALA A 194 30.87 2.14 -9.50
CA ALA A 194 32.01 1.84 -10.37
C ALA A 194 31.89 0.47 -11.06
N LEU A 195 31.01 -0.42 -10.60
CA LEU A 195 30.74 -1.68 -11.30
C LEU A 195 30.02 -1.47 -12.64
N ALA A 196 29.26 -0.39 -12.78
CA ALA A 196 28.63 -0.04 -14.05
C ALA A 196 29.66 0.18 -15.18
N ASP A 197 30.85 0.70 -14.85
CA ASP A 197 31.96 0.88 -15.80
C ASP A 197 32.57 -0.42 -16.32
N ARG A 198 32.19 -1.56 -15.73
CA ARG A 198 32.64 -2.89 -16.17
C ARG A 198 31.66 -3.59 -17.09
N LEU A 199 30.48 -3.00 -17.29
CA LEU A 199 29.46 -3.58 -18.15
C LEU A 199 29.94 -3.64 -19.62
N PRO A 200 29.53 -4.65 -20.40
CA PRO A 200 29.85 -4.72 -21.81
C PRO A 200 29.34 -3.49 -22.58
N TRP A 201 30.10 -3.09 -23.60
CA TRP A 201 29.60 -2.13 -24.59
C TRP A 201 28.60 -2.82 -25.51
N THR A 202 27.45 -2.18 -25.75
CA THR A 202 26.38 -2.70 -26.60
C THR A 202 25.95 -1.65 -27.61
N GLY A 203 25.39 -2.11 -28.74
CA GLY A 203 24.72 -1.24 -29.70
C GLY A 203 23.27 -0.96 -29.32
N ASP A 204 22.55 -0.27 -30.20
CA ASP A 204 21.13 0.00 -30.01
C ASP A 204 20.29 -1.27 -30.21
N PRO A 205 19.28 -1.52 -29.35
CA PRO A 205 18.30 -2.57 -29.59
C PRO A 205 17.42 -2.24 -30.79
N GLU A 206 16.87 -3.29 -31.40
CA GLU A 206 15.89 -3.13 -32.48
C GLU A 206 14.61 -2.46 -31.92
N PRO A 207 14.12 -1.36 -32.52
CA PRO A 207 13.01 -0.58 -31.99
C PRO A 207 11.67 -1.24 -32.35
N VAL A 208 11.45 -2.46 -31.87
CA VAL A 208 10.23 -3.25 -32.09
C VAL A 208 9.64 -3.72 -30.77
N PRO A 209 8.31 -3.85 -30.65
CA PRO A 209 7.70 -4.41 -29.45
C PRO A 209 8.28 -5.80 -29.11
N PRO A 210 8.68 -6.03 -27.84
CA PRO A 210 9.42 -7.24 -27.46
C PRO A 210 8.50 -8.47 -27.50
N ARG A 211 9.03 -9.60 -28.01
CA ARG A 211 8.30 -10.88 -28.09
C ARG A 211 8.80 -11.88 -27.06
N ARG A 212 10.00 -11.70 -26.52
CA ARG A 212 10.61 -12.54 -25.48
C ARG A 212 11.14 -11.66 -24.37
N ILE A 213 10.49 -11.70 -23.21
CA ILE A 213 10.77 -10.80 -22.09
C ILE A 213 11.22 -11.61 -20.89
N LEU A 214 12.34 -11.24 -20.28
CA LEU A 214 12.67 -11.72 -18.93
C LEU A 214 12.02 -10.79 -17.91
N LEU A 215 11.24 -11.35 -16.99
CA LEU A 215 10.61 -10.65 -15.88
C LEU A 215 11.13 -11.20 -14.55
N THR A 216 11.78 -10.35 -13.77
CA THR A 216 12.10 -10.67 -12.37
C THR A 216 11.00 -10.17 -11.45
N GLY A 217 10.82 -10.80 -10.28
CA GLY A 217 9.87 -10.33 -9.28
C GLY A 217 8.41 -10.65 -9.59
N ALA A 218 8.14 -11.61 -10.48
CA ALA A 218 6.79 -12.01 -10.89
C ALA A 218 5.92 -12.55 -9.73
N THR A 219 6.54 -13.02 -8.64
CA THR A 219 5.86 -13.44 -7.40
C THR A 219 5.52 -12.28 -6.46
N GLY A 220 5.98 -11.06 -6.75
CA GLY A 220 5.69 -9.86 -5.97
C GLY A 220 4.37 -9.20 -6.38
N PHE A 221 3.91 -8.23 -5.59
CA PHE A 221 2.63 -7.55 -5.84
C PHE A 221 2.60 -6.81 -7.19
N LEU A 222 3.55 -5.92 -7.47
CA LEU A 222 3.59 -5.22 -8.76
C LEU A 222 3.98 -6.16 -9.92
N GLY A 223 4.97 -7.04 -9.71
CA GLY A 223 5.47 -7.93 -10.75
C GLY A 223 4.43 -8.92 -11.27
N SER A 224 3.55 -9.42 -10.40
CA SER A 224 2.42 -10.27 -10.82
C SER A 224 1.40 -9.54 -11.69
N HIS A 225 1.13 -8.27 -11.41
CA HIS A 225 0.26 -7.43 -12.23
C HIS A 225 0.92 -7.07 -13.57
N ILE A 226 2.21 -6.74 -13.57
CA ILE A 226 2.99 -6.51 -14.79
C ILE A 226 2.98 -7.77 -15.67
N LEU A 227 3.17 -8.96 -15.10
CA LEU A 227 3.09 -10.22 -15.84
C LEU A 227 1.76 -10.34 -16.59
N LEU A 228 0.63 -10.14 -15.90
CA LEU A 228 -0.67 -10.29 -16.56
C LEU A 228 -0.97 -9.17 -17.56
N ASP A 229 -0.55 -7.94 -17.29
CA ASP A 229 -0.76 -6.85 -18.24
C ASP A 229 0.14 -7.01 -19.48
N LEU A 230 1.38 -7.52 -19.34
CA LEU A 230 2.21 -7.94 -20.48
C LEU A 230 1.48 -8.97 -21.34
N LEU A 231 0.90 -10.00 -20.72
CA LEU A 231 0.18 -11.05 -21.44
C LEU A 231 -1.10 -10.54 -22.11
N ARG A 232 -1.80 -9.58 -21.50
CA ARG A 232 -3.04 -8.99 -22.04
C ARG A 232 -2.80 -7.99 -23.16
N HIS A 233 -1.71 -7.25 -23.11
CA HIS A 233 -1.47 -6.09 -23.97
C HIS A 233 -0.31 -6.28 -24.95
N SER A 234 0.28 -7.48 -25.02
CA SER A 234 1.29 -7.85 -26.00
C SER A 234 1.13 -9.31 -26.44
N ASP A 235 1.89 -9.71 -27.45
CA ASP A 235 2.06 -11.11 -27.87
C ASP A 235 3.34 -11.75 -27.28
N ALA A 236 3.96 -11.13 -26.27
CA ALA A 236 5.20 -11.60 -25.69
C ALA A 236 5.08 -12.94 -24.96
N HIS A 237 6.10 -13.79 -25.09
CA HIS A 237 6.38 -14.89 -24.18
C HIS A 237 7.24 -14.37 -23.02
N VAL A 238 6.83 -14.65 -21.79
CA VAL A 238 7.48 -14.10 -20.59
C VAL A 238 8.23 -15.20 -19.85
N TYR A 239 9.53 -15.00 -19.66
CA TYR A 239 10.39 -15.82 -18.82
C TYR A 239 10.37 -15.23 -17.41
N CYS A 240 9.84 -15.95 -16.43
CA CYS A 240 9.73 -15.47 -15.06
C CYS A 240 10.83 -16.09 -14.20
N LEU A 241 11.76 -15.28 -13.70
CA LEU A 241 12.77 -15.71 -12.74
C LEU A 241 12.12 -15.86 -11.35
N VAL A 242 12.16 -17.06 -10.77
CA VAL A 242 11.52 -17.38 -9.49
C VAL A 242 12.47 -18.19 -8.61
N ARG A 243 12.62 -17.76 -7.35
CA ARG A 243 13.42 -18.50 -6.36
C ARG A 243 12.70 -19.78 -5.96
N ALA A 244 13.25 -20.92 -6.33
CA ALA A 244 12.76 -22.25 -5.95
C ALA A 244 13.89 -23.28 -6.11
N ALA A 245 13.70 -24.47 -5.55
CA ALA A 245 14.67 -25.56 -5.66
C ALA A 245 14.78 -26.13 -7.08
N ASP A 246 13.64 -26.16 -7.79
CA ASP A 246 13.51 -26.68 -9.15
C ASP A 246 12.36 -25.98 -9.90
N GLU A 247 12.16 -26.37 -11.16
CA GLU A 247 11.15 -25.78 -12.04
C GLU A 247 9.71 -26.04 -11.55
N GLU A 248 9.43 -27.23 -11.02
CA GLU A 248 8.08 -27.58 -10.54
C GLU A 248 7.68 -26.71 -9.36
N ALA A 249 8.58 -26.59 -8.36
CA ALA A 249 8.40 -25.70 -7.22
C ALA A 249 8.33 -24.23 -7.64
N ALA A 250 9.05 -23.82 -8.69
CA ALA A 250 9.00 -22.46 -9.21
C ALA A 250 7.62 -22.15 -9.83
N VAL A 251 7.08 -23.07 -10.63
CA VAL A 251 5.75 -22.98 -11.25
C VAL A 251 4.65 -22.93 -10.21
N GLU A 252 4.74 -23.78 -9.17
CA GLU A 252 3.80 -23.78 -8.05
C GLU A 252 3.82 -22.44 -7.32
N ARG A 253 5.01 -21.97 -6.92
CA ARG A 253 5.19 -20.69 -6.23
C ARG A 253 4.65 -19.50 -7.00
N LEU A 254 4.87 -19.45 -8.32
CA LEU A 254 4.28 -18.39 -9.17
C LEU A 254 2.76 -18.49 -9.20
N GLY A 255 2.22 -19.70 -9.34
CA GLY A 255 0.78 -19.93 -9.35
C GLY A 255 0.10 -19.54 -8.03
N GLU A 256 0.73 -19.83 -6.89
CA GLU A 256 0.26 -19.41 -5.57
C GLU A 256 0.29 -17.89 -5.40
N ALA A 257 1.38 -17.24 -5.80
CA ALA A 257 1.51 -15.79 -5.72
C ALA A 257 0.45 -15.06 -6.57
N LEU A 258 0.14 -15.55 -7.77
CA LEU A 258 -0.94 -14.96 -8.57
C LEU A 258 -2.30 -15.14 -7.88
N LYS A 259 -2.59 -16.34 -7.36
CA LYS A 259 -3.85 -16.60 -6.65
C LYS A 259 -4.00 -15.73 -5.40
N SER A 260 -2.93 -15.50 -4.64
CA SER A 260 -2.98 -14.67 -3.42
C SER A 260 -3.36 -13.22 -3.71
N TYR A 261 -3.08 -12.73 -4.92
CA TYR A 261 -3.49 -11.40 -5.40
C TYR A 261 -4.78 -11.41 -6.24
N GLU A 262 -5.56 -12.49 -6.19
CA GLU A 262 -6.78 -12.68 -6.99
C GLU A 262 -6.57 -12.61 -8.51
N LEU A 263 -5.36 -12.99 -8.96
CA LEU A 263 -4.98 -13.01 -10.36
C LEU A 263 -5.10 -14.43 -10.95
N PRO A 264 -5.53 -14.55 -12.23
CA PRO A 264 -5.70 -15.86 -12.87
C PRO A 264 -4.37 -16.59 -13.11
N TRP A 265 -4.33 -17.89 -12.78
CA TRP A 265 -3.28 -18.83 -13.18
C TRP A 265 -3.86 -19.95 -14.07
N SER A 266 -4.45 -19.53 -15.20
CA SER A 266 -5.13 -20.41 -16.16
C SER A 266 -4.16 -21.11 -17.11
N SER A 267 -4.65 -22.11 -17.85
CA SER A 267 -3.87 -22.76 -18.92
C SER A 267 -3.45 -21.81 -20.04
N GLU A 268 -4.21 -20.74 -20.26
CA GLU A 268 -3.87 -19.71 -21.26
C GLU A 268 -2.67 -18.89 -20.81
N VAL A 269 -2.65 -18.46 -19.54
CA VAL A 269 -1.49 -17.77 -18.94
C VAL A 269 -0.25 -18.66 -19.01
N ARG A 270 -0.36 -19.93 -18.59
CA ARG A 270 0.78 -20.86 -18.57
C ARG A 270 1.39 -21.13 -19.96
N ARG A 271 0.62 -21.02 -21.04
CA ARG A 271 1.14 -21.25 -22.40
C ARG A 271 2.14 -20.18 -22.86
N ARG A 272 2.10 -18.99 -22.27
CA ARG A 272 2.95 -17.85 -22.62
C ARG A 272 3.96 -17.49 -21.53
N VAL A 273 4.12 -18.37 -20.53
CA VAL A 273 5.01 -18.17 -19.40
C VAL A 273 5.94 -19.37 -19.26
N THR A 274 7.24 -19.12 -19.23
CA THR A 274 8.26 -20.09 -18.82
C THR A 274 8.80 -19.67 -17.47
N VAL A 275 8.77 -20.54 -16.47
CA VAL A 275 9.27 -20.23 -15.13
C VAL A 275 10.68 -20.78 -15.00
N LEU A 276 11.64 -19.91 -14.64
CA LEU A 276 13.04 -20.26 -14.49
C LEU A 276 13.39 -20.27 -13.00
N PRO A 277 13.78 -21.43 -12.42
CA PRO A 277 14.28 -21.47 -11.06
C PRO A 277 15.61 -20.71 -11.01
N GLY A 278 15.64 -19.59 -10.29
CA GLY A 278 16.83 -18.75 -10.20
C GLY A 278 16.70 -17.65 -9.15
N ASP A 279 17.81 -17.01 -8.86
CA ASP A 279 17.93 -16.01 -7.79
C ASP A 279 18.75 -14.82 -8.27
N ILE A 280 18.14 -13.64 -8.25
CA ILE A 280 18.76 -12.38 -8.67
C ILE A 280 20.02 -12.04 -7.86
N ARG A 281 20.17 -12.61 -6.66
CA ARG A 281 21.33 -12.42 -5.78
C ARG A 281 22.54 -13.24 -6.20
N ARG A 282 22.37 -14.23 -7.08
CA ARG A 282 23.45 -15.13 -7.52
C ARG A 282 24.06 -14.59 -8.83
N PRO A 283 25.35 -14.86 -9.08
CA PRO A 283 25.95 -14.64 -10.40
C PRO A 283 25.10 -15.30 -11.50
N GLN A 284 25.00 -14.66 -12.67
CA GLN A 284 24.16 -15.12 -13.78
C GLN A 284 22.72 -15.49 -13.37
N LEU A 285 22.18 -14.82 -12.33
CA LEU A 285 20.84 -15.07 -11.77
C LEU A 285 20.67 -16.50 -11.21
N GLY A 286 21.76 -17.22 -10.94
CA GLY A 286 21.75 -18.62 -10.50
C GLY A 286 21.35 -19.61 -11.59
N LEU A 287 21.38 -19.20 -12.86
CA LEU A 287 21.10 -20.06 -14.01
C LEU A 287 22.36 -20.83 -14.44
N SER A 288 22.18 -21.88 -15.24
CA SER A 288 23.32 -22.57 -15.87
C SER A 288 23.93 -21.70 -16.98
N ASP A 289 25.22 -21.92 -17.28
CA ASP A 289 25.92 -21.19 -18.34
C ASP A 289 25.21 -21.34 -19.71
N GLU A 290 24.65 -22.52 -20.00
CA GLU A 290 23.90 -22.78 -21.24
C GLU A 290 22.61 -21.96 -21.32
N LEU A 291 21.86 -21.91 -20.22
CA LEU A 291 20.62 -21.14 -20.16
C LEU A 291 20.90 -19.64 -20.18
N TRP A 292 21.90 -19.18 -19.44
CA TRP A 292 22.37 -17.79 -19.48
C TRP A 292 22.74 -17.38 -20.91
N THR A 293 23.56 -18.17 -21.59
CA THR A 293 23.95 -17.94 -22.99
C THR A 293 22.75 -17.96 -23.93
N THR A 294 21.77 -18.83 -23.71
CA THR A 294 20.53 -18.84 -24.49
C THR A 294 19.78 -17.51 -24.32
N LEU A 295 19.62 -17.04 -23.08
CA LEU A 295 18.90 -15.81 -22.78
C LEU A 295 19.61 -14.55 -23.34
N THR A 296 20.94 -14.51 -23.34
CA THR A 296 21.70 -13.38 -23.92
C THR A 296 21.45 -13.23 -25.43
N HIS A 297 21.19 -14.33 -26.15
CA HIS A 297 20.92 -14.30 -27.59
C HIS A 297 19.43 -14.21 -27.95
N GLU A 298 18.54 -14.75 -27.11
CA GLU A 298 17.12 -14.93 -27.45
C GLU A 298 16.17 -13.88 -26.88
N LEU A 299 16.52 -13.18 -25.80
CA LEU A 299 15.63 -12.19 -25.20
C LEU A 299 15.60 -10.90 -26.02
N ASP A 300 14.42 -10.30 -26.11
CA ASP A 300 14.20 -9.01 -26.74
C ASP A 300 14.20 -7.86 -25.73
N SER A 301 13.88 -8.12 -24.46
CA SER A 301 13.81 -7.11 -23.39
C SER A 301 13.97 -7.74 -22.00
N VAL A 302 14.50 -6.97 -21.06
CA VAL A 302 14.65 -7.34 -19.64
C VAL A 302 13.87 -6.37 -18.77
N VAL A 303 13.00 -6.89 -17.90
CA VAL A 303 12.18 -6.12 -16.96
C VAL A 303 12.56 -6.50 -15.52
N GLY A 304 13.25 -5.58 -14.86
CA GLY A 304 13.71 -5.73 -13.48
C GLY A 304 12.69 -5.18 -12.48
N VAL A 305 11.87 -6.06 -11.88
CA VAL A 305 10.93 -5.68 -10.80
C VAL A 305 11.38 -6.21 -9.44
N ALA A 306 12.18 -7.29 -9.40
CA ALA A 306 12.63 -7.88 -8.15
C ALA A 306 13.44 -6.88 -7.32
N ALA A 307 13.01 -6.68 -6.07
CA ALA A 307 13.74 -5.95 -5.05
C ALA A 307 13.38 -6.53 -3.68
N ALA A 308 14.33 -6.50 -2.75
CA ALA A 308 14.06 -6.63 -1.33
C ALA A 308 13.56 -5.27 -0.82
N VAL A 309 12.31 -5.23 -0.35
CA VAL A 309 11.67 -4.04 0.21
C VAL A 309 11.57 -4.22 1.71
N ASP A 310 12.48 -3.60 2.45
CA ASP A 310 12.48 -3.60 3.90
C ASP A 310 13.06 -2.27 4.39
N PHE A 311 12.25 -1.49 5.11
CA PHE A 311 12.64 -0.16 5.59
C PHE A 311 13.45 -0.19 6.89
N LEU A 312 13.57 -1.37 7.53
CA LEU A 312 14.38 -1.56 8.72
C LEU A 312 15.81 -2.01 8.36
N ARG A 313 15.98 -2.67 7.20
CA ARG A 313 17.29 -3.17 6.74
C ARG A 313 18.18 -2.06 6.18
N GLY A 314 19.48 -2.18 6.44
CA GLY A 314 20.51 -1.28 5.93
C GLY A 314 20.88 -1.53 4.47
N TYR A 315 21.71 -0.64 3.91
CA TYR A 315 22.20 -0.75 2.53
C TYR A 315 22.87 -2.09 2.26
N GLN A 316 23.85 -2.46 3.09
CA GLN A 316 24.64 -3.70 2.94
C GLN A 316 23.76 -4.94 2.81
N SER A 317 22.75 -5.07 3.68
CA SER A 317 21.84 -6.22 3.66
C SER A 317 20.95 -6.26 2.40
N LEU A 318 20.55 -5.11 1.86
CA LEU A 318 19.68 -5.03 0.67
C LEU A 318 20.47 -4.99 -0.66
N ARG A 319 21.76 -4.65 -0.60
CA ARG A 319 22.66 -4.41 -1.73
C ARG A 319 22.63 -5.54 -2.77
N GLN A 320 22.72 -6.79 -2.31
CA GLN A 320 22.85 -7.93 -3.22
C GLN A 320 21.61 -8.08 -4.13
N SER A 321 20.41 -7.90 -3.57
CA SER A 321 19.16 -7.99 -4.33
C SER A 321 18.92 -6.76 -5.20
N ASN A 322 19.12 -5.57 -4.63
CA ASN A 322 18.62 -4.33 -5.23
C ASN A 322 19.64 -3.68 -6.19
N VAL A 323 20.94 -3.78 -5.89
CA VAL A 323 22.01 -3.12 -6.65
C VAL A 323 22.73 -4.12 -7.55
N ILE A 324 23.34 -5.16 -6.96
CA ILE A 324 24.11 -6.17 -7.71
C ILE A 324 23.21 -6.97 -8.64
N GLY A 325 22.02 -7.33 -8.18
CA GLY A 325 20.99 -7.93 -9.00
C GLY A 325 20.63 -7.09 -10.23
N SER A 326 20.44 -5.79 -10.05
CA SER A 326 20.15 -4.85 -11.15
C SER A 326 21.30 -4.74 -12.14
N LEU A 327 22.55 -4.71 -11.66
CA LEU A 327 23.75 -4.72 -12.51
C LEU A 327 23.90 -6.04 -13.29
N THR A 328 23.54 -7.18 -12.68
CA THR A 328 23.53 -8.49 -13.36
C THR A 328 22.48 -8.52 -14.48
N LEU A 329 21.32 -7.88 -14.29
CA LEU A 329 20.33 -7.71 -15.35
C LEU A 329 20.83 -6.77 -16.47
N ALA A 330 21.59 -5.73 -16.12
CA ALA A 330 22.25 -4.87 -17.10
C ALA A 330 23.32 -5.62 -17.90
N GLU A 331 24.09 -6.49 -17.26
CA GLU A 331 25.05 -7.37 -17.93
C GLU A 331 24.35 -8.30 -18.94
N LEU A 332 23.25 -8.94 -18.54
CA LEU A 332 22.42 -9.76 -19.44
C LEU A 332 21.88 -8.96 -20.63
N ALA A 333 21.50 -7.71 -20.39
CA ALA A 333 20.94 -6.83 -21.41
C ALA A 333 22.01 -6.31 -22.40
N ALA A 334 23.23 -6.09 -21.93
CA ALA A 334 24.36 -5.66 -22.74
C ALA A 334 25.11 -6.81 -23.43
N THR A 335 24.92 -8.06 -22.99
CA THR A 335 25.61 -9.22 -23.54
C THR A 335 24.83 -9.87 -24.69
N GLY A 336 25.54 -10.25 -25.76
CA GLY A 336 24.96 -10.95 -26.90
C GLY A 336 24.17 -10.00 -27.80
N ARG A 337 22.85 -10.22 -27.91
CA ARG A 337 21.97 -9.32 -28.65
C ARG A 337 21.64 -8.09 -27.80
N PRO A 338 21.76 -6.85 -28.31
CA PRO A 338 21.31 -5.67 -27.58
C PRO A 338 19.82 -5.71 -27.24
N LYS A 339 19.48 -5.40 -25.99
CA LYS A 339 18.09 -5.39 -25.51
C LYS A 339 17.89 -4.27 -24.47
N PRO A 340 16.75 -3.57 -24.47
CA PRO A 340 16.46 -2.57 -23.46
C PRO A 340 16.28 -3.21 -22.07
N LEU A 341 16.70 -2.48 -21.05
CA LEU A 341 16.47 -2.80 -19.65
C LEU A 341 15.44 -1.82 -19.08
N HIS A 342 14.30 -2.34 -18.62
CA HIS A 342 13.29 -1.58 -17.89
C HIS A 342 13.44 -1.85 -16.40
N HIS A 343 13.94 -0.88 -15.66
CA HIS A 343 14.15 -0.99 -14.22
C HIS A 343 12.97 -0.35 -13.47
N ILE A 344 12.25 -1.15 -12.67
CA ILE A 344 11.28 -0.61 -11.73
C ILE A 344 12.06 -0.03 -10.54
N SER A 345 12.28 1.28 -10.58
CA SER A 345 12.82 2.10 -9.49
C SER A 345 11.75 2.44 -8.45
N SER A 346 11.82 3.60 -7.83
CA SER A 346 10.85 4.13 -6.87
C SER A 346 11.03 5.64 -6.78
N ILE A 347 10.00 6.42 -6.46
CA ILE A 347 10.18 7.83 -6.08
C ILE A 347 11.04 8.00 -4.81
N ALA A 348 11.33 6.91 -4.09
CA ALA A 348 12.23 6.90 -2.94
C ALA A 348 13.66 7.39 -3.27
N VAL A 349 14.05 7.40 -4.55
CA VAL A 349 15.30 8.03 -5.01
C VAL A 349 15.36 9.54 -4.73
N PHE A 350 14.23 10.14 -4.36
CA PHE A 350 14.07 11.54 -3.99
C PHE A 350 13.85 11.76 -2.48
N ASN A 351 13.93 10.72 -1.63
CA ASN A 351 13.58 10.79 -0.20
C ASN A 351 14.60 11.54 0.68
N GLU A 352 14.95 12.75 0.27
CA GLU A 352 15.72 13.69 1.05
C GLU A 352 14.79 14.67 1.78
N VAL A 353 15.04 14.86 3.07
CA VAL A 353 14.31 15.86 3.85
C VAL A 353 14.62 17.26 3.31
N GLY A 354 13.58 17.95 2.84
CA GLY A 354 13.70 19.30 2.28
C GLY A 354 13.92 19.33 0.77
N ILE A 355 13.78 18.21 0.07
CA ILE A 355 13.82 18.20 -1.40
C ILE A 355 12.72 19.11 -1.96
N THR A 356 13.06 19.88 -3.00
CA THR A 356 12.18 20.93 -3.53
C THR A 356 11.38 20.49 -4.75
N ALA A 357 11.82 19.45 -5.45
CA ALA A 357 11.18 18.95 -6.66
C ALA A 357 11.38 17.43 -6.81
N MET A 358 10.46 16.78 -7.53
CA MET A 358 10.41 15.33 -7.77
C MET A 358 9.88 15.07 -9.19
N GLY A 359 10.50 15.69 -10.19
CA GLY A 359 10.20 15.52 -11.61
C GLY A 359 10.94 14.35 -12.25
N GLU A 360 10.56 14.03 -13.48
CA GLU A 360 11.12 12.89 -14.19
C GLU A 360 12.59 13.11 -14.60
N ASP A 361 12.99 14.36 -14.84
CA ASP A 361 14.36 14.77 -15.17
C ASP A 361 15.03 15.62 -14.09
N ASP A 362 14.38 15.78 -12.94
CA ASP A 362 14.98 16.48 -11.80
C ASP A 362 16.15 15.67 -11.22
N PRO A 363 17.16 16.33 -10.63
CA PRO A 363 18.24 15.64 -9.96
C PRO A 363 17.72 14.78 -8.82
N LEU A 364 18.30 13.58 -8.70
CA LEU A 364 18.02 12.69 -7.57
C LEU A 364 18.49 13.30 -6.24
N ALA A 365 18.03 12.72 -5.14
CA ALA A 365 18.48 13.11 -3.81
C ALA A 365 20.01 13.02 -3.68
N HIS A 366 20.58 13.83 -2.79
CA HIS A 366 21.97 13.66 -2.41
C HIS A 366 22.12 12.37 -1.59
N VAL A 367 23.01 11.47 -2.04
CA VAL A 367 23.20 10.15 -1.41
C VAL A 367 23.59 10.26 0.07
N ASP A 368 24.38 11.28 0.46
CA ASP A 368 24.79 11.51 1.84
C ASP A 368 23.65 11.96 2.75
N ARG A 369 22.48 12.31 2.17
CA ARG A 369 21.27 12.73 2.89
C ARG A 369 20.21 11.63 2.96
N LEU A 370 20.38 10.53 2.23
CA LEU A 370 19.50 9.36 2.31
C LEU A 370 19.80 8.54 3.57
N VAL A 371 18.75 8.26 4.33
CA VAL A 371 18.85 7.59 5.65
C VAL A 371 18.50 6.11 5.57
N ALA A 372 17.44 5.76 4.85
CA ALA A 372 16.95 4.38 4.80
C ALA A 372 17.76 3.54 3.81
N GLY A 373 18.12 2.32 4.20
CA GLY A 373 18.88 1.39 3.35
C GLY A 373 18.16 1.07 2.04
N TYR A 374 16.83 0.91 2.10
CA TYR A 374 16.01 0.74 0.89
C TYR A 374 16.18 1.90 -0.09
N ASP A 375 15.99 3.14 0.37
CA ASP A 375 16.12 4.35 -0.46
C ASP A 375 17.51 4.44 -1.09
N GLN A 376 18.57 4.21 -0.29
CA GLN A 376 19.96 4.18 -0.74
C GLN A 376 20.18 3.12 -1.83
N THR A 377 19.64 1.90 -1.67
CA THR A 377 19.80 0.85 -2.70
C THR A 377 19.03 1.14 -3.99
N LYS A 378 17.83 1.74 -3.92
CA LYS A 378 17.09 2.16 -5.12
C LYS A 378 17.82 3.28 -5.85
N TRP A 379 18.35 4.25 -5.09
CA TRP A 379 19.17 5.33 -5.64
C TRP A 379 20.44 4.79 -6.31
N ALA A 380 21.20 3.93 -5.62
CA ALA A 380 22.45 3.37 -6.13
C ALA A 380 22.22 2.53 -7.40
N ALA A 381 21.17 1.68 -7.41
CA ALA A 381 20.81 0.92 -8.59
C ALA A 381 20.44 1.84 -9.77
N GLU A 382 19.61 2.85 -9.55
CA GLU A 382 19.21 3.76 -10.63
C GLU A 382 20.39 4.55 -11.19
N VAL A 383 21.25 5.11 -10.33
CA VAL A 383 22.44 5.87 -10.76
C VAL A 383 23.44 4.97 -11.49
N ALA A 384 23.68 3.75 -10.99
CA ALA A 384 24.55 2.79 -11.68
C ALA A 384 24.01 2.41 -13.06
N LEU A 385 22.70 2.20 -13.19
CA LEU A 385 22.06 1.89 -14.47
C LEU A 385 21.99 3.10 -15.41
N ARG A 386 21.83 4.32 -14.89
CA ARG A 386 21.98 5.57 -15.67
C ARG A 386 23.37 5.65 -16.27
N ARG A 387 24.40 5.35 -15.48
CA ARG A 387 25.79 5.30 -15.94
C ARG A 387 26.02 4.23 -17.01
N ALA A 388 25.33 3.09 -16.92
CA ALA A 388 25.39 2.06 -17.96
C ALA A 388 24.90 2.54 -19.35
N ARG A 389 24.12 3.63 -19.41
CA ARG A 389 23.76 4.27 -20.69
C ARG A 389 24.98 4.77 -21.45
N ASP A 390 26.05 5.15 -20.76
CA ASP A 390 27.31 5.58 -21.37
C ASP A 390 27.99 4.44 -22.15
N HIS A 391 27.63 3.18 -21.88
CA HIS A 391 28.09 1.99 -22.61
C HIS A 391 27.16 1.58 -23.77
N GLY A 392 26.17 2.42 -24.09
CA GLY A 392 25.17 2.18 -25.13
C GLY A 392 23.94 1.38 -24.66
N LEU A 393 23.84 1.02 -23.37
CA LEU A 393 22.69 0.29 -22.85
C LEU A 393 21.45 1.20 -22.77
N ILE A 394 20.35 0.79 -23.39
CA ILE A 394 19.07 1.49 -23.26
C ILE A 394 18.42 1.11 -21.92
N VAL A 395 18.51 2.00 -20.95
CA VAL A 395 17.88 1.85 -19.62
C VAL A 395 16.67 2.76 -19.50
N THR A 396 15.54 2.22 -19.10
CA THR A 396 14.31 2.96 -18.79
C THR A 396 14.00 2.83 -17.30
N ALA A 397 13.96 3.94 -16.56
CA ALA A 397 13.61 3.92 -15.14
C ALA A 397 12.11 4.21 -14.96
N LEU A 398 11.40 3.29 -14.32
CA LEU A 398 9.99 3.44 -13.98
C LEU A 398 9.90 3.62 -12.46
N ARG A 399 9.43 4.77 -11.98
CA ARG A 399 9.43 5.16 -10.56
C ARG A 399 8.01 5.20 -9.99
N PRO A 400 7.46 4.06 -9.51
CA PRO A 400 6.23 4.07 -8.73
C PRO A 400 6.35 4.92 -7.46
N GLY A 401 5.22 5.50 -7.07
CA GLY A 401 4.99 6.00 -5.72
C GLY A 401 4.52 4.90 -4.76
N GLY A 402 3.72 5.26 -3.77
CA GLY A 402 2.96 4.30 -2.99
C GLY A 402 2.03 3.49 -3.92
N ILE A 403 2.16 2.16 -3.92
CA ILE A 403 1.36 1.30 -4.78
C ILE A 403 0.11 0.88 -4.01
N GLY A 404 -1.02 1.48 -4.39
CA GLY A 404 -2.33 1.16 -3.83
C GLY A 404 -2.88 -0.18 -4.33
N GLY A 405 -3.90 -0.66 -3.62
CA GLY A 405 -4.66 -1.84 -4.04
C GLY A 405 -5.35 -1.69 -5.41
N HIS A 406 -5.68 -2.83 -6.01
CA HIS A 406 -6.29 -2.91 -7.32
C HIS A 406 -7.73 -2.37 -7.30
N THR A 407 -8.07 -1.39 -8.15
CA THR A 407 -9.34 -0.65 -8.06
C THR A 407 -10.62 -1.49 -8.20
N ARG A 408 -10.55 -2.64 -8.87
CA ARG A 408 -11.68 -3.58 -9.05
C ARG A 408 -11.71 -4.75 -8.06
N THR A 409 -10.62 -5.48 -7.90
CA THR A 409 -10.57 -6.67 -7.04
C THR A 409 -10.46 -6.27 -5.57
N GLY A 410 -9.72 -5.20 -5.27
CA GLY A 410 -9.35 -4.81 -3.90
C GLY A 410 -8.07 -5.47 -3.42
N ALA A 411 -7.43 -6.31 -4.24
CA ALA A 411 -6.17 -6.96 -3.92
C ALA A 411 -5.09 -5.93 -3.58
N TYR A 412 -4.39 -6.13 -2.47
CA TYR A 412 -3.35 -5.23 -1.96
C TYR A 412 -2.17 -6.04 -1.41
N ASN A 413 -1.07 -5.37 -1.09
CA ASN A 413 0.06 -5.98 -0.40
C ASN A 413 -0.03 -5.72 1.12
N PRO A 414 -0.28 -6.73 1.96
CA PRO A 414 -0.40 -6.54 3.41
C PRO A 414 0.92 -6.13 4.08
N GLN A 415 2.06 -6.38 3.45
CA GLN A 415 3.38 -6.02 3.96
C GLN A 415 3.86 -4.65 3.44
N ASP A 416 3.02 -3.89 2.72
CA ASP A 416 3.35 -2.57 2.23
C ASP A 416 3.09 -1.47 3.28
N LEU A 417 4.00 -0.50 3.38
CA LEU A 417 3.90 0.61 4.33
C LEU A 417 2.65 1.47 4.08
N SER A 418 2.30 1.74 2.82
CA SER A 418 1.13 2.54 2.47
C SER A 418 -0.16 1.81 2.87
N SER A 419 -0.21 0.49 2.63
CA SER A 419 -1.33 -0.35 3.05
C SER A 419 -1.48 -0.37 4.58
N GLY A 420 -0.36 -0.46 5.31
CA GLY A 420 -0.35 -0.35 6.77
C GLY A 420 -0.86 1.00 7.27
N LEU A 421 -0.38 2.10 6.70
CA LEU A 421 -0.82 3.47 7.05
C LEU A 421 -2.32 3.65 6.79
N ILE A 422 -2.80 3.28 5.61
CA ILE A 422 -4.23 3.37 5.25
C ILE A 422 -5.10 2.53 6.22
N SER A 423 -4.63 1.34 6.60
CA SER A 423 -5.31 0.49 7.58
C SER A 423 -5.37 1.18 8.95
N ALA A 424 -4.26 1.74 9.43
CA ALA A 424 -4.22 2.51 10.67
C ALA A 424 -5.15 3.73 10.62
N PHE A 425 -5.20 4.45 9.50
CA PHE A 425 -6.08 5.60 9.31
C PHE A 425 -7.57 5.21 9.39
N GLY A 426 -7.96 4.15 8.69
CA GLY A 426 -9.33 3.65 8.70
C GLY A 426 -9.75 3.07 10.06
N ARG A 427 -8.84 2.36 10.73
CA ARG A 427 -9.09 1.69 12.02
C ARG A 427 -9.14 2.68 13.18
N PHE A 428 -8.15 3.56 13.30
CA PHE A 428 -8.04 4.48 14.44
C PHE A 428 -8.72 5.83 14.20
N ARG A 429 -9.19 6.08 12.96
CA ARG A 429 -9.85 7.33 12.56
C ARG A 429 -8.96 8.54 12.85
N THR A 430 -7.66 8.39 12.68
CA THR A 430 -6.67 9.46 12.82
C THR A 430 -5.65 9.42 11.69
N VAL A 431 -5.25 10.58 11.18
CA VAL A 431 -4.23 10.73 10.13
C VAL A 431 -3.15 11.72 10.59
N PRO A 432 -1.87 11.49 10.29
CA PRO A 432 -0.84 12.50 10.53
C PRO A 432 -0.97 13.63 9.51
N ALA A 433 -0.46 14.82 9.84
CA ALA A 433 -0.31 15.90 8.89
C ALA A 433 0.75 15.54 7.82
N PHE A 434 0.44 15.78 6.56
CA PHE A 434 1.34 15.57 5.42
C PHE A 434 1.03 16.56 4.29
N ASN A 435 1.95 16.72 3.36
CA ASN A 435 1.80 17.59 2.20
C ASN A 435 1.08 16.86 1.07
N HIS A 436 1.72 15.80 0.55
CA HIS A 436 1.20 15.01 -0.56
C HIS A 436 1.42 13.52 -0.32
N LEU A 437 0.47 12.71 -0.78
CA LEU A 437 0.64 11.27 -0.97
C LEU A 437 0.76 11.00 -2.46
N ASN A 438 1.98 10.71 -2.89
CA ASN A 438 2.29 10.28 -4.26
C ASN A 438 1.99 8.78 -4.38
N ALA A 439 0.74 8.43 -4.72
CA ALA A 439 0.29 7.04 -4.76
C ALA A 439 -0.72 6.78 -5.88
N ALA A 440 -0.60 5.62 -6.50
CA ALA A 440 -1.48 5.17 -7.58
C ALA A 440 -1.87 3.70 -7.40
N PRO A 441 -3.05 3.29 -7.90
CA PRO A 441 -3.46 1.90 -7.82
C PRO A 441 -2.60 0.99 -8.72
N VAL A 442 -2.35 -0.24 -8.28
CA VAL A 442 -1.49 -1.19 -8.98
C VAL A 442 -1.91 -1.47 -10.42
N ASP A 443 -3.21 -1.46 -10.74
CA ASP A 443 -3.75 -1.69 -12.09
C ASP A 443 -3.58 -0.51 -13.05
N TRP A 444 -3.24 0.67 -12.53
CA TRP A 444 -2.78 1.80 -13.33
C TRP A 444 -1.26 1.76 -13.47
N VAL A 445 -0.52 1.56 -12.38
CA VAL A 445 0.96 1.50 -12.38
C VAL A 445 1.46 0.40 -13.33
N SER A 446 0.94 -0.81 -13.21
CA SER A 446 1.32 -1.95 -14.08
C SER A 446 0.99 -1.70 -15.55
N ARG A 447 -0.20 -1.17 -15.85
CA ARG A 447 -0.62 -0.85 -17.23
C ARG A 447 0.28 0.18 -17.90
N VAL A 448 0.64 1.26 -17.19
CA VAL A 448 1.52 2.29 -17.72
C VAL A 448 2.95 1.75 -17.88
N ALA A 449 3.46 0.99 -16.90
CA ALA A 449 4.75 0.31 -17.02
C ALA A 449 4.81 -0.61 -18.26
N VAL A 450 3.78 -1.42 -18.48
CA VAL A 450 3.68 -2.32 -19.65
C VAL A 450 3.61 -1.52 -20.96
N ALA A 451 2.90 -0.40 -20.98
CA ALA A 451 2.87 0.46 -22.16
C ALA A 451 4.26 1.00 -22.51
N VAL A 452 5.04 1.43 -21.52
CA VAL A 452 6.45 1.84 -21.74
C VAL A 452 7.30 0.68 -22.23
N ILE A 453 7.16 -0.51 -21.64
CA ILE A 453 7.93 -1.70 -22.04
C ILE A 453 7.65 -2.07 -23.50
N CYS A 454 6.39 -1.96 -23.94
CA CYS A 454 5.97 -2.36 -25.28
C CYS A 454 6.09 -1.26 -26.35
N GLU A 455 6.40 -0.01 -25.99
CA GLU A 455 6.52 1.14 -26.90
C GLU A 455 8.00 1.53 -27.10
N PRO A 456 8.63 1.17 -28.23
CA PRO A 456 10.05 1.45 -28.48
C PRO A 456 10.43 2.93 -28.39
N ASP A 457 9.53 3.83 -28.79
CA ASP A 457 9.76 5.28 -28.69
C ASP A 457 9.84 5.78 -27.22
N ALA A 458 9.36 4.99 -26.26
CA ALA A 458 9.36 5.33 -24.83
C ALA A 458 10.60 4.82 -24.09
N TRP A 459 11.49 4.08 -24.76
CA TRP A 459 12.67 3.50 -24.12
C TRP A 459 13.77 4.55 -23.88
N GLY A 460 14.56 4.39 -22.81
CA GLY A 460 15.71 5.24 -22.52
C GLY A 460 15.42 6.49 -21.66
N TYR A 461 14.17 6.63 -21.21
CA TYR A 461 13.69 7.75 -20.41
C TYR A 461 13.25 7.31 -19.01
N ASP A 462 12.99 8.29 -18.15
CA ASP A 462 12.57 8.08 -16.77
C ASP A 462 11.11 8.52 -16.61
N TYR A 463 10.30 7.73 -15.90
CA TYR A 463 8.86 7.93 -15.79
C TYR A 463 8.40 7.84 -14.33
N ASN A 464 7.65 8.84 -13.86
CA ASN A 464 7.07 8.85 -12.52
C ASN A 464 5.66 8.23 -12.56
N LEU A 465 5.54 7.01 -12.03
CA LEU A 465 4.29 6.24 -12.00
C LEU A 465 3.52 6.49 -10.69
N THR A 466 3.29 7.75 -10.36
CA THR A 466 2.70 8.19 -9.08
C THR A 466 1.22 8.52 -9.15
N GLY A 467 0.64 8.60 -10.36
CA GLY A 467 -0.74 9.03 -10.57
C GLY A 467 -0.93 10.52 -10.25
N VAL A 468 -2.13 10.90 -9.82
CA VAL A 468 -2.39 12.27 -9.34
C VAL A 468 -2.19 12.31 -7.82
N PRO A 469 -1.25 13.10 -7.29
CA PRO A 469 -0.98 13.18 -5.86
C PRO A 469 -2.20 13.64 -5.05
N ASN A 470 -2.42 13.03 -3.88
CA ASN A 470 -3.49 13.43 -2.96
C ASN A 470 -2.94 14.39 -1.88
N THR A 471 -3.64 15.48 -1.61
CA THR A 471 -3.34 16.35 -0.46
C THR A 471 -3.95 15.80 0.84
N LEU A 472 -3.60 16.39 1.98
CA LEU A 472 -4.26 16.06 3.25
C LEU A 472 -5.76 16.35 3.22
N ASP A 473 -6.15 17.52 2.71
CA ASP A 473 -7.55 17.94 2.59
C ASP A 473 -8.36 16.97 1.72
N ASP A 474 -7.72 16.42 0.71
CA ASP A 474 -8.29 15.42 -0.17
C ASP A 474 -8.58 14.11 0.56
N VAL A 475 -7.61 13.58 1.30
CA VAL A 475 -7.80 12.36 2.10
C VAL A 475 -8.87 12.56 3.18
N VAL A 476 -8.85 13.69 3.89
CA VAL A 476 -9.86 13.99 4.92
C VAL A 476 -11.27 14.04 4.31
N ARG A 477 -11.41 14.71 3.16
CA ARG A 477 -12.69 14.81 2.44
C ARG A 477 -13.19 13.45 1.96
N ASP A 478 -12.32 12.66 1.35
CA ASP A 478 -12.65 11.36 0.78
C ASP A 478 -13.08 10.37 1.89
N MET A 479 -12.35 10.36 3.01
CA MET A 479 -12.67 9.57 4.19
C MET A 479 -14.00 10.03 4.82
N ALA A 480 -14.24 11.34 4.93
CA ALA A 480 -15.51 11.89 5.42
C ALA A 480 -16.71 11.48 4.54
N LEU A 481 -16.55 11.53 3.21
CA LEU A 481 -17.57 11.04 2.27
C LEU A 481 -17.82 9.54 2.43
N GLY A 482 -16.82 8.75 2.79
CA GLY A 482 -16.98 7.34 3.15
C GLY A 482 -17.67 7.08 4.51
N GLY A 483 -18.04 8.13 5.26
CA GLY A 483 -18.50 8.02 6.65
C GLY A 483 -17.39 7.69 7.64
N MET A 484 -16.14 7.83 7.21
CA MET A 484 -14.94 7.53 7.99
C MET A 484 -14.20 8.80 8.41
N HIS A 485 -14.88 9.73 9.08
CA HIS A 485 -14.27 10.98 9.56
C HIS A 485 -12.99 10.68 10.35
N VAL A 486 -11.90 11.30 9.90
CA VAL A 486 -10.58 11.17 10.50
C VAL A 486 -10.21 12.47 11.20
N ARG A 487 -9.54 12.36 12.35
CA ARG A 487 -8.92 13.50 13.02
C ARG A 487 -7.47 13.65 12.56
N VAL A 488 -7.12 14.84 12.08
CA VAL A 488 -5.74 15.20 11.76
C VAL A 488 -4.98 15.47 13.06
N GLN A 489 -3.76 14.92 13.16
CA GLN A 489 -2.83 15.13 14.26
C GLN A 489 -1.45 15.52 13.70
N ASP A 490 -0.63 16.18 14.52
CA ASP A 490 0.79 16.29 14.21
C ASP A 490 1.43 14.90 14.12
N TRP A 491 2.53 14.77 13.36
CA TRP A 491 3.23 13.49 13.16
C TRP A 491 3.60 12.79 14.47
N ASP A 492 4.22 13.51 15.41
CA ASP A 492 4.70 12.90 16.66
C ASP A 492 3.54 12.49 17.57
N GLU A 493 2.48 13.32 17.60
CA GLU A 493 1.25 13.02 18.33
C GLU A 493 0.54 11.79 17.74
N TRP A 494 0.37 11.77 16.43
CA TRP A 494 -0.26 10.67 15.71
C TRP A 494 0.49 9.36 15.95
N ARG A 495 1.81 9.35 15.80
CA ARG A 495 2.65 8.17 16.01
C ARG A 495 2.48 7.62 17.42
N THR A 496 2.60 8.49 18.43
CA THR A 496 2.47 8.09 19.84
C THR A 496 1.11 7.47 20.10
N HIS A 497 0.06 8.09 19.57
CA HIS A 497 -1.31 7.58 19.68
C HIS A 497 -1.51 6.25 18.94
N ALA A 498 -1.00 6.12 17.71
CA ALA A 498 -1.10 4.91 16.91
C ALA A 498 -0.40 3.71 17.56
N LEU A 499 0.82 3.91 18.08
CA LEU A 499 1.56 2.88 18.82
C LEU A 499 0.81 2.44 20.08
N ALA A 500 0.33 3.38 20.90
CA ALA A 500 -0.45 3.05 22.10
C ALA A 500 -1.73 2.27 21.77
N ARG A 501 -2.37 2.55 20.63
CA ARG A 501 -3.57 1.81 20.17
C ARG A 501 -3.22 0.42 19.64
N LEU A 502 -2.11 0.27 18.93
CA LEU A 502 -1.61 -1.04 18.46
C LEU A 502 -1.18 -1.93 19.65
N ASP A 503 -0.63 -1.36 20.71
CA ASP A 503 -0.29 -2.10 21.93
C ASP A 503 -1.54 -2.54 22.70
N ALA A 504 -2.56 -1.67 22.78
CA ALA A 504 -3.81 -1.96 23.48
C ALA A 504 -4.71 -2.96 22.72
N GLU A 505 -4.71 -2.91 21.40
CA GLU A 505 -5.47 -3.80 20.52
C GLU A 505 -4.54 -4.37 19.42
N PRO A 506 -3.74 -5.40 19.74
CA PRO A 506 -2.79 -5.97 18.80
C PRO A 506 -3.46 -6.51 17.54
N VAL A 507 -2.95 -6.10 16.38
CA VAL A 507 -3.35 -6.59 15.06
C VAL A 507 -2.10 -7.21 14.41
N PRO A 508 -2.01 -8.54 14.29
CA PRO A 508 -0.82 -9.23 13.79
C PRO A 508 -0.31 -8.67 12.46
N GLU A 509 -1.23 -8.35 11.55
CA GLU A 509 -0.95 -7.82 10.22
C GLU A 509 -0.34 -6.40 10.26
N LEU A 510 -0.57 -5.64 11.32
CA LEU A 510 0.03 -4.30 11.53
C LEU A 510 1.31 -4.34 12.38
N ALA A 511 1.79 -5.52 12.79
CA ALA A 511 3.02 -5.64 13.57
C ALA A 511 4.25 -5.12 12.82
N PHE A 512 4.26 -5.21 11.49
CA PHE A 512 5.28 -4.57 10.66
C PHE A 512 5.25 -3.05 10.79
N LEU A 513 4.07 -2.42 10.67
CA LEU A 513 3.91 -0.97 10.81
C LEU A 513 4.35 -0.51 12.20
N ALA A 514 3.98 -1.22 13.27
CA ALA A 514 4.39 -0.89 14.63
C ALA A 514 5.92 -0.81 14.75
N ARG A 515 6.65 -1.79 14.20
CA ARG A 515 8.12 -1.81 14.19
C ARG A 515 8.71 -0.65 13.39
N VAL A 516 8.13 -0.34 12.22
CA VAL A 516 8.54 0.82 11.40
C VAL A 516 8.35 2.12 12.19
N LEU A 517 7.22 2.30 12.87
CA LEU A 517 6.94 3.50 13.67
C LEU A 517 7.81 3.63 14.94
N GLN A 518 8.41 2.54 15.41
CA GLN A 518 9.35 2.55 16.55
C GLN A 518 10.80 2.83 16.12
N SER A 519 11.16 2.57 14.85
CA SER A 519 12.53 2.71 14.36
C SER A 519 12.94 4.18 14.11
N PRO A 520 14.00 4.71 14.76
CA PRO A 520 14.53 6.05 14.50
C PRO A 520 14.88 6.33 13.03
N THR A 521 15.40 5.31 12.34
CA THR A 521 15.78 5.37 10.92
C THR A 521 14.54 5.49 10.03
N ALA A 522 13.55 4.63 10.25
CA ALA A 522 12.34 4.62 9.43
C ALA A 522 11.42 5.82 9.70
N LEU A 523 11.57 6.50 10.84
CA LEU A 523 10.86 7.76 11.11
C LEU A 523 11.29 8.89 10.19
N LYS A 524 12.59 8.99 9.87
CA LYS A 524 13.09 9.98 8.91
C LYS A 524 12.61 9.69 7.49
N LEU A 525 12.49 8.41 7.12
CA LEU A 525 11.87 7.98 5.87
C LEU A 525 10.41 8.46 5.79
N CYS A 526 9.62 8.20 6.83
CA CYS A 526 8.23 8.65 6.89
C CYS A 526 8.15 10.19 6.81
N GLU A 527 9.03 10.91 7.51
CA GLU A 527 9.08 12.37 7.45
C GLU A 527 9.38 12.87 6.02
N ALA A 528 10.40 12.31 5.36
CA ALA A 528 10.74 12.67 3.98
C ALA A 528 9.58 12.39 3.02
N THR A 529 8.95 11.21 3.15
CA THR A 529 7.83 10.79 2.30
C THR A 529 6.60 11.69 2.49
N LEU A 530 6.27 12.06 3.73
CA LEU A 530 5.07 12.84 4.04
C LEU A 530 5.23 14.35 3.84
N LYS A 531 6.46 14.87 3.93
CA LYS A 531 6.76 16.30 3.71
C LYS A 531 7.23 16.62 2.29
N GLY A 532 7.51 15.61 1.48
CA GLY A 532 7.94 15.78 0.10
C GLY A 532 6.93 16.55 -0.77
N PRO A 533 7.39 17.18 -1.86
CA PRO A 533 6.53 17.81 -2.85
C PRO A 533 5.69 16.76 -3.61
N ALA A 534 4.72 17.26 -4.38
CA ALA A 534 4.04 16.46 -5.39
C ALA A 534 5.05 16.02 -6.46
N ALA A 535 5.04 14.73 -6.81
CA ALA A 535 5.85 14.23 -7.92
C ALA A 535 5.27 14.71 -9.25
N ALA A 536 6.10 15.34 -10.08
CA ALA A 536 5.71 15.73 -11.43
C ALA A 536 5.87 14.53 -12.38
N ALA A 537 4.94 14.37 -13.31
CA ALA A 537 4.82 13.20 -14.18
C ALA A 537 4.38 13.63 -15.59
N GLU A 538 4.97 14.71 -16.11
CA GLU A 538 4.59 15.36 -17.36
C GLU A 538 4.82 14.44 -18.57
N ARG A 539 5.97 13.76 -18.62
CA ARG A 539 6.29 12.76 -19.66
C ARG A 539 5.38 11.56 -19.55
N THR A 540 5.15 11.05 -18.33
CA THR A 540 4.21 9.95 -18.09
C THR A 540 2.79 10.33 -18.54
N ALA A 541 2.32 11.54 -18.25
CA ALA A 541 1.00 12.01 -18.66
C ALA A 541 0.89 12.12 -20.19
N ALA A 542 1.91 12.65 -20.85
CA ALA A 542 1.95 12.77 -22.30
C ALA A 542 1.98 11.39 -22.99
N LEU A 543 2.72 10.42 -22.44
CA LEU A 543 2.69 9.03 -22.90
C LEU A 543 1.29 8.41 -22.77
N VAL A 544 0.67 8.57 -21.59
CA VAL A 544 -0.67 8.05 -21.30
C VAL A 544 -1.70 8.60 -22.28
N GLU A 545 -1.63 9.90 -22.60
CA GLU A 545 -2.47 10.54 -23.60
C GLU A 545 -2.18 10.02 -25.02
N ALA A 546 -0.91 10.01 -25.43
CA ALA A 546 -0.48 9.60 -26.77
C ALA A 546 -0.88 8.15 -27.11
N LEU A 547 -0.83 7.25 -26.11
CA LEU A 547 -1.21 5.85 -26.26
C LEU A 547 -2.71 5.59 -26.00
N GLY A 548 -3.51 6.63 -25.74
CA GLY A 548 -4.95 6.50 -25.46
C GLY A 548 -5.26 5.65 -24.22
N LEU A 549 -4.34 5.61 -23.25
CA LEU A 549 -4.52 4.88 -22.00
C LEU A 549 -5.48 5.64 -21.09
N ARG A 550 -5.99 4.95 -20.06
CA ARG A 550 -6.82 5.62 -19.05
C ARG A 550 -5.98 6.68 -18.34
N PRO A 551 -6.41 7.96 -18.33
CA PRO A 551 -5.69 9.03 -17.64
C PRO A 551 -5.44 8.70 -16.18
N ALA A 552 -4.34 9.23 -15.64
CA ALA A 552 -4.13 9.23 -14.20
C ALA A 552 -5.34 9.90 -13.52
N ALA A 553 -5.88 9.22 -12.52
CA ALA A 553 -6.89 9.78 -11.64
C ALA A 553 -6.33 9.77 -10.23
N ARG A 554 -6.88 10.62 -9.36
CA ARG A 554 -6.60 10.53 -7.94
C ARG A 554 -7.02 9.16 -7.42
N TYR A 555 -6.17 8.57 -6.60
CA TYR A 555 -6.50 7.36 -5.87
C TYR A 555 -7.39 7.72 -4.67
N ASP A 556 -8.64 8.07 -4.95
CA ASP A 556 -9.63 8.57 -4.00
C ASP A 556 -10.38 7.45 -3.25
N ALA A 557 -11.32 7.82 -2.38
CA ALA A 557 -12.14 6.84 -1.65
C ALA A 557 -12.91 5.86 -2.55
N GLN A 558 -13.32 6.28 -3.75
CA GLN A 558 -14.04 5.39 -4.67
C GLN A 558 -13.09 4.36 -5.29
N ALA A 559 -11.90 4.79 -5.71
CA ALA A 559 -10.86 3.91 -6.25
C ALA A 559 -10.30 2.96 -5.18
N GLN A 560 -10.21 3.42 -3.94
CA GLN A 560 -9.77 2.63 -2.78
C GLN A 560 -10.86 1.73 -2.21
N LEU A 561 -12.11 1.85 -2.66
CA LEU A 561 -13.23 1.27 -1.93
C LEU A 561 -13.15 -0.25 -1.81
N ARG A 562 -12.81 -0.93 -2.91
CA ARG A 562 -12.64 -2.39 -2.92
C ARG A 562 -11.50 -2.82 -2.01
N THR A 563 -10.43 -2.02 -1.96
CA THR A 563 -9.31 -2.24 -1.05
C THR A 563 -9.73 -2.07 0.41
N PHE A 564 -10.53 -1.05 0.74
CA PHE A 564 -11.07 -0.87 2.09
C PHE A 564 -12.04 -1.98 2.52
N GLU A 565 -12.92 -2.41 1.61
CA GLU A 565 -13.80 -3.58 1.82
C GLU A 565 -12.95 -4.80 2.17
N ARG A 566 -11.89 -5.05 1.40
CA ARG A 566 -11.00 -6.18 1.63
C ARG A 566 -10.21 -6.07 2.93
N LEU A 567 -9.64 -4.90 3.21
CA LEU A 567 -8.97 -4.63 4.49
C LEU A 567 -9.91 -4.86 5.66
N ALA A 568 -11.21 -4.58 5.52
CA ALA A 568 -12.19 -4.85 6.58
C ALA A 568 -12.53 -6.34 6.70
N GLU A 569 -12.63 -7.07 5.59
CA GLU A 569 -12.75 -8.54 5.59
C GLU A 569 -11.57 -9.21 6.29
N ASP A 570 -10.36 -8.68 6.08
CA ASP A 570 -9.12 -9.17 6.68
C ASP A 570 -8.91 -8.64 8.13
N GLY A 571 -9.85 -7.84 8.67
CA GLY A 571 -9.79 -7.30 10.04
C GLY A 571 -8.84 -6.12 10.25
N LEU A 572 -8.18 -5.65 9.20
CA LEU A 572 -7.22 -4.54 9.17
C LEU A 572 -7.88 -3.16 9.20
N ALA A 573 -9.06 -3.02 8.60
CA ALA A 573 -9.88 -1.82 8.66
C ALA A 573 -11.19 -2.08 9.39
N ARG A 574 -11.86 -1.01 9.85
CA ARG A 574 -13.20 -1.10 10.45
C ARG A 574 -14.18 -0.23 9.65
N LEU A 575 -14.99 -0.89 8.84
CA LEU A 575 -16.13 -0.24 8.19
C LEU A 575 -17.14 0.23 9.26
N PRO A 576 -17.85 1.34 9.02
CA PRO A 576 -18.90 1.82 9.89
C PRO A 576 -19.92 0.73 10.21
N HIS A 577 -20.14 0.45 11.50
CA HIS A 577 -21.07 -0.56 12.00
C HIS A 577 -22.34 0.10 12.55
N LYS A 578 -23.44 -0.64 12.60
CA LYS A 578 -24.73 -0.15 13.15
C LYS A 578 -24.68 0.27 14.63
N ASP A 579 -23.71 -0.25 15.37
CA ASP A 579 -23.50 0.08 16.79
C ASP A 579 -22.64 1.34 16.97
N ASP A 580 -22.04 1.86 15.89
CA ASP A 580 -21.32 3.13 15.91
C ASP A 580 -22.31 4.30 15.98
N GLN A 581 -21.84 5.45 16.44
CA GLN A 581 -22.61 6.70 16.37
C GLN A 581 -23.03 6.95 14.91
N PRO A 582 -24.33 7.07 14.60
CA PRO A 582 -24.79 7.20 13.24
C PRO A 582 -24.31 8.52 12.62
N TYR A 583 -23.87 8.43 11.37
CA TYR A 583 -23.50 9.57 10.55
C TYR A 583 -24.69 10.51 10.34
N LEU A 584 -25.86 9.94 10.06
CA LEU A 584 -27.12 10.67 9.87
C LEU A 584 -28.28 9.82 10.40
N TRP A 585 -29.22 10.45 11.10
CA TRP A 585 -30.44 9.77 11.53
C TRP A 585 -31.64 10.71 11.55
N PHE A 586 -32.83 10.15 11.44
CA PHE A 586 -34.09 10.86 11.50
C PHE A 586 -35.18 9.94 12.04
N SER A 587 -36.24 10.54 12.57
CA SER A 587 -37.39 9.79 13.08
C SER A 587 -38.40 9.59 11.95
N GLU A 588 -39.15 8.49 12.01
CA GLU A 588 -40.30 8.25 11.16
C GLU A 588 -41.43 7.70 12.03
N THR A 589 -42.55 8.40 12.03
CA THR A 589 -43.78 7.92 12.66
C THR A 589 -44.74 7.45 11.56
N THR A 590 -45.27 6.24 11.70
CA THR A 590 -46.34 5.73 10.82
C THR A 590 -47.52 5.24 11.64
N GLU A 591 -48.72 5.44 11.12
CA GLU A 591 -49.97 5.07 11.78
C GLU A 591 -50.91 4.40 10.79
N GLY A 592 -51.68 3.42 11.26
CA GLY A 592 -52.68 2.75 10.45
C GLY A 592 -53.35 1.63 11.21
N GLY A 593 -53.74 0.60 10.47
CA GLY A 593 -54.47 -0.53 11.03
C GLY A 593 -53.89 -1.85 10.58
N VAL A 594 -53.97 -2.86 11.45
CA VAL A 594 -53.65 -4.26 11.15
C VAL A 594 -54.80 -5.18 11.60
N GLY A 595 -54.91 -6.33 10.95
CA GLY A 595 -55.87 -7.38 11.30
C GLY A 595 -55.37 -8.75 10.86
N PRO A 596 -56.10 -9.84 11.16
CA PRO A 596 -55.75 -11.17 10.69
C PRO A 596 -55.56 -11.20 9.16
N VAL A 597 -54.60 -11.98 8.67
CA VAL A 597 -54.36 -12.10 7.22
C VAL A 597 -55.65 -12.49 6.49
N GLY A 598 -56.06 -11.65 5.54
CA GLY A 598 -57.30 -11.82 4.76
C GLY A 598 -58.57 -11.20 5.38
N ALA A 599 -58.47 -10.57 6.55
CA ALA A 599 -59.56 -9.86 7.23
C ALA A 599 -59.35 -8.32 7.20
N PRO A 600 -60.38 -7.50 7.53
CA PRO A 600 -60.24 -6.06 7.67
C PRO A 600 -59.19 -5.68 8.72
N ALA A 601 -58.38 -4.67 8.41
CA ALA A 601 -57.29 -4.19 9.25
C ALA A 601 -57.76 -3.09 10.22
N ASP A 602 -58.67 -3.44 11.13
CA ASP A 602 -59.38 -2.46 11.96
C ASP A 602 -58.69 -2.18 13.31
N THR A 603 -57.62 -2.91 13.65
CA THR A 603 -56.92 -2.71 14.93
C THR A 603 -55.84 -1.64 14.77
N PRO A 604 -55.86 -0.56 15.57
CA PRO A 604 -54.85 0.50 15.49
C PRO A 604 -53.44 -0.03 15.71
N CYS A 605 -52.53 0.45 14.87
CA CYS A 605 -51.12 0.12 14.89
C CYS A 605 -50.30 1.36 14.52
N SER A 606 -49.28 1.66 15.31
CA SER A 606 -48.33 2.73 15.03
C SER A 606 -46.89 2.29 15.24
N MET A 607 -46.00 2.84 14.42
CA MET A 607 -44.55 2.65 14.52
C MET A 607 -43.90 4.00 14.78
N ALA A 608 -43.08 4.07 15.82
CA ALA A 608 -42.18 5.19 16.09
C ALA A 608 -40.75 4.69 15.88
N LEU A 609 -40.23 4.91 14.68
CA LEU A 609 -38.92 4.43 14.27
C LEU A 609 -37.88 5.56 14.27
N THR A 610 -36.63 5.19 14.55
CA THR A 610 -35.45 5.98 14.23
C THR A 610 -34.68 5.25 13.14
N LEU A 611 -34.59 5.89 11.97
CA LEU A 611 -33.81 5.44 10.84
C LEU A 611 -32.42 6.08 10.93
N SER A 612 -31.39 5.26 10.85
CA SER A 612 -30.00 5.69 10.98
C SER A 612 -29.10 5.13 9.90
N LEU A 613 -28.08 5.90 9.56
CA LEU A 613 -27.07 5.57 8.59
C LEU A 613 -25.71 5.61 9.29
N ALA A 614 -24.98 4.51 9.26
CA ALA A 614 -23.60 4.47 9.73
C ALA A 614 -22.66 5.22 8.77
N SER A 615 -22.97 5.22 7.47
CA SER A 615 -22.17 5.93 6.45
C SER A 615 -22.89 6.10 5.11
N MET A 616 -22.33 6.96 4.24
CA MET A 616 -22.78 7.01 2.85
C MET A 616 -22.42 5.74 2.07
N TYR A 617 -21.38 5.01 2.49
CA TYR A 617 -21.03 3.71 1.91
C TYR A 617 -22.20 2.71 2.03
N GLN A 618 -22.80 2.59 3.23
CA GLN A 618 -23.96 1.74 3.49
C GLN A 618 -25.13 2.04 2.52
N LEU A 619 -25.36 3.31 2.18
CA LEU A 619 -26.39 3.69 1.21
C LEU A 619 -26.01 3.35 -0.23
N VAL A 620 -24.80 3.71 -0.65
CA VAL A 620 -24.41 3.59 -2.06
C VAL A 620 -24.21 2.13 -2.46
N LYS A 621 -23.68 1.30 -1.55
CA LYS A 621 -23.40 -0.11 -1.80
C LYS A 621 -24.50 -1.04 -1.34
N GLU A 622 -24.88 -0.97 -0.07
CA GLU A 622 -25.87 -1.90 0.49
C GLU A 622 -27.31 -1.45 0.23
N ARG A 623 -27.50 -0.15 -0.08
CA ARG A 623 -28.81 0.51 -0.14
C ARG A 623 -29.64 0.23 1.11
N ARG A 624 -28.98 0.18 2.27
CA ARG A 624 -29.57 -0.24 3.55
C ARG A 624 -29.57 0.93 4.53
N VAL A 625 -30.59 0.97 5.38
CA VAL A 625 -30.76 1.92 6.49
C VAL A 625 -31.05 1.12 7.75
N ASP A 626 -30.32 1.37 8.82
CA ASP A 626 -30.56 0.71 10.11
C ASP A 626 -31.81 1.29 10.78
N VAL A 627 -32.57 0.44 11.45
CA VAL A 627 -33.82 0.82 12.13
C VAL A 627 -33.80 0.40 13.59
N THR A 628 -34.13 1.36 14.44
CA THR A 628 -34.46 1.15 15.86
C THR A 628 -35.80 1.80 16.17
N GLY A 629 -36.38 1.53 17.34
CA GLY A 629 -37.63 2.15 17.79
C GLY A 629 -38.63 1.14 18.30
N GLU A 630 -39.90 1.52 18.26
CA GLU A 630 -40.97 0.75 18.88
C GLU A 630 -42.21 0.67 17.98
N LEU A 631 -42.97 -0.42 18.15
CA LEU A 631 -44.24 -0.70 17.49
C LEU A 631 -45.33 -0.81 18.56
N ALA A 632 -46.30 0.10 18.56
CA ALA A 632 -47.50 0.00 19.38
C ALA A 632 -48.62 -0.63 18.56
N CYS A 633 -48.90 -1.92 18.80
CA CYS A 633 -49.89 -2.67 18.04
C CYS A 633 -50.74 -3.57 18.95
N ALA A 634 -51.95 -3.12 19.26
CA ALA A 634 -52.85 -3.82 20.19
C ALA A 634 -53.26 -5.23 19.72
N ALA A 635 -53.17 -5.50 18.41
CA ALA A 635 -53.41 -6.83 17.85
C ALA A 635 -52.29 -7.85 18.16
N VAL A 636 -51.11 -7.36 18.52
CA VAL A 636 -49.92 -8.18 18.81
C VAL A 636 -49.71 -8.28 20.31
N HIS A 637 -49.64 -7.13 20.99
CA HIS A 637 -49.38 -7.03 22.42
C HIS A 637 -49.94 -5.71 22.99
N SER A 638 -50.29 -5.68 24.28
CA SER A 638 -50.85 -4.47 24.92
C SER A 638 -49.80 -3.37 25.19
N GLU A 639 -48.55 -3.78 25.41
CA GLU A 639 -47.40 -2.87 25.51
C GLU A 639 -46.62 -2.79 24.18
N PRO A 640 -45.91 -1.67 23.91
CA PRO A 640 -45.10 -1.53 22.70
C PRO A 640 -44.04 -2.63 22.55
N LEU A 641 -43.85 -3.10 21.33
CA LEU A 641 -42.78 -4.00 20.97
C LEU A 641 -41.53 -3.20 20.61
N VAL A 642 -40.37 -3.64 21.08
CA VAL A 642 -39.08 -3.01 20.79
C VAL A 642 -38.45 -3.66 19.57
N VAL A 643 -37.89 -2.85 18.66
CA VAL A 643 -37.10 -3.36 17.53
C VAL A 643 -35.74 -3.83 18.03
N GLU A 644 -35.50 -5.15 18.04
CA GLU A 644 -34.19 -5.73 18.38
C GLU A 644 -33.21 -5.67 17.22
N ARG A 645 -33.69 -5.86 15.98
CA ARG A 645 -32.91 -5.70 14.74
C ARG A 645 -33.83 -5.20 13.64
N GLY A 646 -33.47 -4.13 12.96
CA GLY A 646 -34.29 -3.59 11.89
C GLY A 646 -33.48 -3.02 10.75
N ASP A 647 -33.95 -3.28 9.54
CA ASP A 647 -33.32 -2.83 8.30
C ASP A 647 -34.38 -2.31 7.32
N VAL A 648 -34.07 -1.22 6.62
CA VAL A 648 -34.79 -0.79 5.41
C VAL A 648 -33.87 -0.88 4.21
N TRP A 649 -34.28 -1.63 3.18
CA TRP A 649 -33.63 -1.60 1.88
C TRP A 649 -34.33 -0.63 0.93
N ILE A 650 -33.52 0.20 0.30
CA ILE A 650 -33.92 1.18 -0.71
C ILE A 650 -33.71 0.54 -2.08
N ARG A 651 -34.80 0.36 -2.82
CA ARG A 651 -34.85 -0.28 -4.14
C ARG A 651 -34.08 -1.61 -4.18
N PRO A 652 -34.50 -2.60 -3.37
CA PRO A 652 -33.84 -3.91 -3.30
C PRO A 652 -33.82 -4.64 -4.65
N GLU A 653 -34.71 -4.30 -5.58
CA GLU A 653 -34.81 -4.93 -6.91
C GLU A 653 -34.50 -3.98 -8.07
N GLU A 654 -33.78 -2.88 -7.81
CA GLU A 654 -33.50 -1.83 -8.81
C GLU A 654 -34.76 -1.26 -9.50
N GLY A 655 -35.95 -1.41 -8.90
CA GLY A 655 -37.21 -1.03 -9.51
C GLY A 655 -37.68 -1.95 -10.65
N ILE A 656 -37.23 -3.20 -10.72
CA ILE A 656 -37.87 -4.23 -11.55
C ILE A 656 -39.34 -4.34 -11.10
N PRO A 657 -40.33 -4.19 -12.01
CA PRO A 657 -41.73 -4.37 -11.64
C PRO A 657 -42.00 -5.82 -11.28
N GLN A 658 -42.93 -6.04 -10.34
CA GLN A 658 -43.41 -7.39 -10.03
C GLN A 658 -43.97 -8.04 -11.30
N ARG A 659 -43.77 -9.36 -11.46
CA ARG A 659 -44.30 -10.12 -12.61
C ARG A 659 -45.79 -9.81 -12.79
N HIS A 660 -46.15 -9.27 -13.95
CA HIS A 660 -47.52 -8.88 -14.36
C HIS A 660 -48.13 -7.64 -13.67
N GLY A 661 -47.33 -6.73 -13.09
CA GLY A 661 -47.83 -5.51 -12.44
C GLY A 661 -47.14 -4.21 -12.85
N THR A 662 -47.78 -3.07 -12.53
CA THR A 662 -47.22 -1.70 -12.64
C THR A 662 -46.70 -1.15 -11.30
N ARG A 663 -46.59 -2.03 -10.29
CA ARG A 663 -46.08 -1.71 -8.95
C ARG A 663 -44.59 -2.01 -8.89
N HIS A 664 -43.82 -1.04 -8.39
CA HIS A 664 -42.37 -1.16 -8.20
C HIS A 664 -42.07 -1.09 -6.71
N ARG A 665 -41.32 -2.06 -6.18
CA ARG A 665 -40.90 -2.03 -4.78
C ARG A 665 -39.81 -0.98 -4.59
N LEU A 666 -40.12 0.03 -3.78
CA LEU A 666 -39.22 1.16 -3.49
C LEU A 666 -38.51 0.99 -2.16
N LEU A 667 -39.23 0.61 -1.10
CA LEU A 667 -38.65 0.37 0.21
C LEU A 667 -39.09 -1.01 0.71
N SER A 668 -38.20 -1.70 1.42
CA SER A 668 -38.49 -2.96 2.10
C SER A 668 -37.99 -2.89 3.53
N TYR A 669 -38.91 -2.92 4.49
CA TYR A 669 -38.64 -2.94 5.92
C TYR A 669 -38.60 -4.39 6.37
N ARG A 670 -37.62 -4.76 7.19
CA ARG A 670 -37.57 -6.05 7.89
C ARG A 670 -37.16 -5.81 9.32
N LEU A 671 -38.07 -6.08 10.24
CA LEU A 671 -37.88 -5.84 11.66
C LEU A 671 -38.04 -7.14 12.43
N MET A 672 -37.12 -7.39 13.35
CA MET A 672 -37.24 -8.35 14.43
C MET A 672 -37.63 -7.59 15.68
N LEU A 673 -38.74 -7.98 16.30
CA LEU A 673 -39.38 -7.28 17.39
C LEU A 673 -39.43 -8.16 18.63
N ARG A 674 -39.41 -7.54 19.80
CA ARG A 674 -39.59 -8.21 21.09
C ARG A 674 -40.70 -7.54 21.88
N ASP A 675 -41.64 -8.33 22.38
CA ASP A 675 -42.66 -7.87 23.31
C ASP A 675 -42.15 -7.84 24.76
N ALA A 676 -42.92 -7.23 25.66
CA ALA A 676 -42.56 -7.08 27.07
C ALA A 676 -42.43 -8.42 27.81
N ASP A 677 -43.13 -9.46 27.35
CA ASP A 677 -43.08 -10.81 27.91
C ASP A 677 -41.87 -11.63 27.37
N GLY A 678 -41.08 -11.05 26.46
CA GLY A 678 -39.91 -11.69 25.85
C GLY A 678 -40.23 -12.54 24.62
N GLY A 679 -41.45 -12.50 24.12
CA GLY A 679 -41.85 -13.09 22.84
C GLY A 679 -41.21 -12.37 21.65
N ARG A 680 -40.78 -13.13 20.64
CA ARG A 680 -40.13 -12.62 19.43
C ARG A 680 -41.05 -12.68 18.22
N TRP A 681 -41.07 -11.59 17.47
CA TRP A 681 -41.90 -11.37 16.31
C TRP A 681 -41.07 -10.85 15.15
N TRP A 682 -41.60 -10.98 13.94
CA TRP A 682 -41.05 -10.35 12.75
C TRP A 682 -42.11 -9.48 12.08
N LEU A 683 -41.68 -8.38 11.47
CA LEU A 683 -42.49 -7.53 10.63
C LEU A 683 -41.78 -7.32 9.29
N GLU A 684 -42.49 -7.59 8.20
CA GLU A 684 -42.05 -7.24 6.86
C GLU A 684 -42.96 -6.15 6.28
N GLY A 685 -42.35 -5.07 5.80
CA GLY A 685 -43.06 -3.91 5.28
C GLY A 685 -42.61 -3.56 3.86
N HIS A 686 -43.53 -3.16 2.99
CA HIS A 686 -43.18 -2.79 1.61
C HIS A 686 -43.86 -1.47 1.20
N LYS A 687 -43.07 -0.57 0.60
CA LYS A 687 -43.56 0.66 -0.01
C LYS A 687 -43.40 0.59 -1.52
N TYR A 688 -44.45 1.00 -2.24
CA TYR A 688 -44.50 0.85 -3.69
C TYR A 688 -44.59 2.20 -4.42
N ALA A 689 -44.11 2.24 -5.66
CA ALA A 689 -44.48 3.26 -6.65
C ALA A 689 -45.53 2.70 -7.63
N ARG A 690 -46.44 3.56 -8.10
CA ARG A 690 -47.45 3.21 -9.12
C ARG A 690 -47.46 4.15 -10.32
N ALA A 691 -47.71 3.54 -11.48
CA ALA A 691 -47.98 4.20 -12.76
C ALA A 691 -49.32 4.91 -12.79
N ARG A 692 -49.33 6.23 -13.02
CA ARG A 692 -50.52 6.92 -13.55
C ARG A 692 -50.12 7.92 -14.62
N ARG A 693 -51.05 8.14 -15.57
CA ARG A 693 -50.80 8.73 -16.89
C ARG A 693 -50.14 10.12 -16.89
N ASP A 694 -50.20 10.90 -15.81
CA ASP A 694 -49.63 12.26 -15.84
C ASP A 694 -48.66 12.64 -14.70
N VAL A 695 -48.60 11.91 -13.57
CA VAL A 695 -47.52 12.02 -12.56
C VAL A 695 -47.52 10.73 -11.72
N TRP A 696 -46.37 10.08 -11.56
CA TRP A 696 -46.21 8.91 -10.70
C TRP A 696 -46.07 9.39 -9.24
N ARG A 697 -47.08 9.11 -8.40
CA ARG A 697 -47.03 9.40 -6.95
C ARG A 697 -46.67 8.15 -6.17
N GLN A 698 -45.68 8.26 -5.27
CA GLN A 698 -45.39 7.27 -4.24
C GLN A 698 -46.68 6.90 -3.48
N THR A 699 -46.94 5.61 -3.22
CA THR A 699 -48.06 5.26 -2.35
C THR A 699 -47.75 5.76 -0.94
N ARG A 700 -48.71 6.47 -0.34
CA ARG A 700 -48.56 6.94 1.06
C ARG A 700 -48.54 5.78 2.06
N ALA A 701 -49.12 4.65 1.69
CA ALA A 701 -49.22 3.44 2.51
C ALA A 701 -47.98 2.52 2.36
N LEU A 702 -47.49 2.07 3.51
CA LEU A 702 -46.58 0.96 3.75
C LEU A 702 -47.45 -0.27 4.06
N THR A 703 -47.42 -1.29 3.19
CA THR A 703 -48.09 -2.56 3.47
C THR A 703 -47.24 -3.36 4.44
N VAL A 704 -47.82 -3.86 5.54
CA VAL A 704 -47.09 -4.61 6.57
C VAL A 704 -47.69 -5.99 6.79
N GLU A 705 -46.82 -6.95 7.08
CA GLU A 705 -47.16 -8.29 7.56
C GLU A 705 -46.41 -8.56 8.85
N ILE A 706 -47.08 -9.18 9.83
CA ILE A 706 -46.52 -9.46 11.16
C ILE A 706 -46.75 -10.92 11.51
N GLY A 707 -45.70 -11.61 11.96
CA GLY A 707 -45.75 -13.00 12.40
C GLY A 707 -44.89 -13.25 13.63
N ARG A 708 -45.12 -14.39 14.30
CA ARG A 708 -44.20 -14.86 15.35
C ARG A 708 -42.94 -15.45 14.72
N GLU A 709 -41.82 -15.40 15.42
CA GLU A 709 -40.57 -16.01 14.96
C GLU A 709 -40.78 -17.48 14.58
N GLY A 710 -40.39 -17.86 13.37
CA GLY A 710 -40.55 -19.22 12.84
C GLY A 710 -41.96 -19.57 12.33
N ALA A 711 -42.92 -18.64 12.38
CA ALA A 711 -44.29 -18.82 11.89
C ALA A 711 -44.61 -17.88 10.70
N PRO A 712 -45.57 -18.23 9.83
CA PRO A 712 -46.04 -17.33 8.78
C PRO A 712 -46.76 -16.10 9.35
N ALA A 713 -47.01 -15.11 8.49
CA ALA A 713 -47.74 -13.90 8.87
C ALA A 713 -49.11 -14.26 9.47
N ALA A 714 -49.37 -13.75 10.67
CA ALA A 714 -50.66 -13.89 11.33
C ALA A 714 -51.52 -12.64 11.13
N LEU A 715 -50.87 -11.48 10.96
CA LEU A 715 -51.51 -10.19 10.76
C LEU A 715 -50.99 -9.51 9.48
N ALA A 716 -51.85 -8.74 8.83
CA ALA A 716 -51.49 -7.86 7.73
C ALA A 716 -52.25 -6.53 7.83
N GLY A 717 -51.71 -5.48 7.22
CA GLY A 717 -52.31 -4.16 7.25
C GLY A 717 -51.60 -3.11 6.40
N GLU A 718 -52.05 -1.87 6.54
CA GLU A 718 -51.42 -0.71 5.89
C GLU A 718 -51.17 0.38 6.94
N LEU A 719 -49.96 0.91 6.95
CA LEU A 719 -49.52 2.04 7.77
C LEU A 719 -49.17 3.22 6.88
N VAL A 720 -49.45 4.44 7.31
CA VAL A 720 -49.22 5.67 6.54
C VAL A 720 -48.41 6.64 7.36
N VAL A 721 -47.47 7.35 6.73
CA VAL A 721 -46.79 8.49 7.36
C VAL A 721 -47.78 9.66 7.44
N PRO A 722 -48.10 10.19 8.64
CA PRO A 722 -48.97 11.35 8.79
C PRO A 722 -48.48 12.55 7.97
N ALA A 723 -49.41 13.28 7.33
CA ALA A 723 -49.04 14.34 6.39
C ALA A 723 -48.38 15.56 7.05
N ASP A 724 -48.71 15.79 8.33
CA ASP A 724 -48.20 16.84 9.19
C ASP A 724 -46.83 16.50 9.81
N SER A 725 -46.47 15.22 9.91
CA SER A 725 -45.17 14.79 10.43
C SER A 725 -44.08 14.72 9.36
N TYR A 726 -44.41 14.52 8.08
CA TYR A 726 -43.43 14.27 7.01
C TYR A 726 -42.31 15.31 6.90
N LEU A 727 -42.65 16.61 6.81
CA LEU A 727 -41.66 17.70 6.69
C LEU A 727 -40.78 17.80 7.96
N ARG A 728 -41.44 17.73 9.12
CA ARG A 728 -40.80 17.82 10.43
C ARG A 728 -39.85 16.66 10.68
N ASP A 729 -40.24 15.46 10.31
CA ASP A 729 -39.54 14.23 10.68
C ASP A 729 -38.47 13.85 9.63
N GLN A 730 -38.80 13.95 8.32
CA GLN A 730 -37.94 13.44 7.24
C GLN A 730 -37.08 14.50 6.55
N ILE A 731 -37.29 15.79 6.81
CA ILE A 731 -36.49 16.88 6.21
C ILE A 731 -35.84 17.74 7.29
N ASP A 732 -36.65 18.36 8.17
CA ASP A 732 -36.12 19.25 9.22
C ASP A 732 -35.52 18.46 10.39
N GLY A 733 -36.08 17.30 10.68
CA GLY A 733 -35.71 16.40 11.77
C GLY A 733 -34.45 15.59 11.53
N ILE A 734 -33.82 15.71 10.35
CA ILE A 734 -32.55 15.06 10.04
C ILE A 734 -31.48 15.60 10.98
N LYS A 735 -30.92 14.70 11.78
CA LYS A 735 -29.76 14.94 12.63
C LYS A 735 -28.54 14.29 11.97
N VAL A 736 -27.39 14.91 12.20
CA VAL A 736 -26.09 14.49 11.66
C VAL A 736 -25.12 14.42 12.83
N ASP A 737 -24.13 13.54 12.75
CA ASP A 737 -23.14 13.33 13.81
C ASP A 737 -22.65 14.69 14.37
N PRO A 738 -22.82 14.93 15.69
CA PRO A 738 -22.50 16.21 16.31
C PRO A 738 -21.01 16.54 16.23
N ARG A 739 -20.13 15.55 16.05
CA ARG A 739 -18.67 15.73 15.92
C ARG A 739 -18.26 16.39 14.62
N LEU A 740 -19.14 16.43 13.61
CA LEU A 740 -18.86 17.08 12.33
C LEU A 740 -18.88 18.60 12.42
N THR A 741 -18.09 19.25 11.58
CA THR A 741 -18.13 20.70 11.37
C THR A 741 -19.46 21.14 10.77
N SER A 742 -19.79 22.43 10.88
CA SER A 742 -21.01 22.99 10.31
C SER A 742 -21.09 22.84 8.79
N GLN A 743 -19.95 22.83 8.08
CA GLN A 743 -19.90 22.61 6.64
C GLN A 743 -20.20 21.15 6.28
N GLU A 744 -19.55 20.20 6.96
CA GLU A 744 -19.78 18.77 6.76
C GLU A 744 -21.23 18.37 7.08
N LYS A 745 -21.83 18.93 8.14
CA LYS A 745 -23.24 18.72 8.47
C LYS A 745 -24.18 19.11 7.34
N ARG A 746 -23.89 20.25 6.68
CA ARG A 746 -24.67 20.70 5.51
C ARG A 746 -24.46 19.80 4.30
N ALA A 747 -23.22 19.40 4.03
CA ALA A 747 -22.89 18.48 2.94
C ALA A 747 -23.56 17.11 3.12
N ALA A 748 -23.54 16.54 4.32
CA ALA A 748 -24.22 15.28 4.66
C ALA A 748 -25.72 15.35 4.37
N LYS A 749 -26.41 16.38 4.86
CA LYS A 749 -27.84 16.60 4.62
C LYS A 749 -28.16 16.76 3.14
N LEU A 750 -27.40 17.59 2.43
CA LEU A 750 -27.61 17.82 0.99
C LEU A 750 -27.37 16.54 0.19
N THR A 751 -26.32 15.78 0.51
CA THR A 751 -26.00 14.52 -0.16
C THR A 751 -27.10 13.48 0.06
N TRP A 752 -27.61 13.35 1.29
CA TRP A 752 -28.75 12.50 1.59
C TRP A 752 -30.00 12.91 0.81
N LEU A 753 -30.40 14.19 0.86
CA LEU A 753 -31.61 14.66 0.18
C LEU A 753 -31.50 14.50 -1.33
N ALA A 754 -30.33 14.78 -1.91
CA ALA A 754 -30.08 14.60 -3.34
C ALA A 754 -30.10 13.12 -3.73
N TRP A 755 -29.39 12.26 -3.00
CA TRP A 755 -29.32 10.82 -3.27
C TRP A 755 -30.69 10.16 -3.09
N PHE A 756 -31.38 10.41 -1.97
CA PHE A 756 -32.70 9.86 -1.69
C PHE A 756 -33.72 10.35 -2.72
N GLY A 757 -33.73 11.65 -3.04
CA GLY A 757 -34.57 12.21 -4.09
C GLY A 757 -34.31 11.57 -5.45
N LEU A 758 -33.04 11.33 -5.80
CA LEU A 758 -32.65 10.68 -7.04
C LEU A 758 -33.04 9.20 -7.08
N GLU A 759 -32.90 8.45 -5.99
CA GLU A 759 -33.34 7.05 -5.94
C GLU A 759 -34.87 6.93 -6.03
N MET A 760 -35.59 7.84 -5.38
CA MET A 760 -37.04 7.95 -5.51
C MET A 760 -37.46 8.34 -6.93
N GLY A 761 -36.67 9.18 -7.62
CA GLY A 761 -36.89 9.61 -9.01
C GLY A 761 -36.43 8.62 -10.09
N ARG A 762 -35.39 7.81 -9.85
CA ARG A 762 -34.88 6.80 -10.81
C ARG A 762 -35.88 5.69 -11.10
N GLY A 763 -36.82 5.44 -10.19
CA GLY A 763 -37.99 4.60 -10.45
C GLY A 763 -38.82 5.07 -11.65
N LEU A 764 -38.63 6.30 -12.13
CA LEU A 764 -39.32 6.88 -13.28
C LEU A 764 -38.53 6.70 -14.59
N LEU A 765 -37.19 6.72 -14.56
CA LEU A 765 -36.33 6.71 -15.77
C LEU A 765 -36.29 5.35 -16.49
N GLY A 766 -36.13 4.26 -15.74
CA GLY A 766 -36.05 2.90 -16.31
C GLY A 766 -37.35 2.49 -17.03
N PRO A 767 -38.52 2.63 -16.40
CA PRO A 767 -39.82 2.39 -17.05
C PRO A 767 -40.12 3.39 -18.17
N PHE A 768 -39.67 4.64 -18.09
CA PHE A 768 -39.80 5.60 -19.21
C PHE A 768 -38.98 5.16 -20.41
N ALA A 769 -37.73 4.72 -20.21
CA ALA A 769 -36.90 4.16 -21.27
C ALA A 769 -37.50 2.86 -21.85
N ARG A 770 -38.11 2.02 -21.00
CA ARG A 770 -38.75 0.77 -21.44
C ARG A 770 -40.07 1.00 -22.17
N ALA A 771 -40.91 1.94 -21.70
CA ALA A 771 -42.13 2.36 -22.37
C ALA A 771 -41.83 3.14 -23.66
N ALA A 772 -40.79 3.97 -23.69
CA ALA A 772 -40.29 4.60 -24.90
C ALA A 772 -39.76 3.55 -25.87
N ALA A 773 -39.01 2.53 -25.40
CA ALA A 773 -38.58 1.42 -26.24
C ALA A 773 -39.78 0.60 -26.78
N ASP A 774 -40.80 0.31 -25.97
CA ASP A 774 -42.02 -0.37 -26.40
C ASP A 774 -42.87 0.48 -27.38
N LEU A 775 -42.86 1.81 -27.24
CA LEU A 775 -43.51 2.75 -28.16
C LEU A 775 -42.71 2.96 -29.46
N LEU A 776 -41.39 2.82 -29.40
CA LEU A 776 -40.47 2.92 -30.53
C LEU A 776 -40.22 1.56 -31.21
N ASP A 777 -40.67 0.45 -30.60
CA ASP A 777 -40.66 -0.88 -31.22
C ASP A 777 -41.78 -0.95 -32.28
N LEU A 778 -41.43 -0.47 -33.48
CA LEU A 778 -42.25 -0.50 -34.69
C LEU A 778 -42.53 -1.93 -35.22
N ARG A 779 -42.21 -2.99 -34.47
CA ARG A 779 -42.49 -4.39 -34.83
C ARG A 779 -43.71 -4.99 -34.14
N ARG A 780 -44.52 -4.21 -33.40
CA ARG A 780 -45.87 -4.66 -33.06
C ARG A 780 -46.80 -4.48 -34.26
N THR A 781 -47.01 -5.57 -34.99
CA THR A 781 -48.18 -5.74 -35.84
C THR A 781 -49.44 -5.42 -35.03
N PRO A 782 -50.30 -4.49 -35.47
CA PRO A 782 -51.57 -4.22 -34.81
C PRO A 782 -52.40 -5.50 -34.79
N THR A 783 -52.97 -5.82 -33.63
CA THR A 783 -53.88 -6.96 -33.52
C THR A 783 -55.20 -6.62 -34.25
N PRO A 784 -55.86 -7.59 -34.92
CA PRO A 784 -57.08 -7.34 -35.70
C PRO A 784 -58.24 -6.71 -34.91
N SER A 785 -58.18 -6.68 -33.58
CA SER A 785 -59.19 -6.04 -32.72
C SER A 785 -59.20 -4.52 -32.76
N GLU A 786 -58.19 -3.86 -33.32
CA GLU A 786 -58.09 -2.39 -33.38
C GLU A 786 -58.64 -1.76 -34.67
N HIS A 787 -59.15 -2.56 -35.62
CA HIS A 787 -59.87 -2.04 -36.80
C HIS A 787 -61.39 -1.89 -36.61
N HIS A 788 -61.92 -2.27 -35.43
CA HIS A 788 -63.35 -2.20 -35.13
C HIS A 788 -63.67 -1.51 -33.79
N ARG A 789 -63.01 -0.39 -33.49
CA ARG A 789 -63.48 0.60 -32.52
C ARG A 789 -63.23 2.02 -32.96
#